data_AF-A0A7K9AYY2-F1
#
_entry.id   AF-A0A7K9AYY2-F1
#
_cell.length_a   1.000
_cell.length_b   1.000
_cell.length_c   1.000
_cell.angle_alpha   90.00
_cell.angle_beta   90.00
_cell.angle_gamma   90.00
#
_symmetry.space_group_name_H-M   'P 1'
#
loop_
_entity.id
_entity.type
_entity.pdbx_description
1 polymer ?
#
loop_
_entity_poly.entity_id
_entity_poly.type
_entity_poly.pdbx_seq_one_letter_code
_entity_poly.pdbx_strand_id
1 'polypeptide(L)'
;DFGRSTELAFVVEPSDDIAVQEQPLILYCQVEGIQPITITWRKNGVMIVDSENAFMLANGSLYVSRFQRVRGDGSSDEGEYDCVAQNHYGLVVSRKAKIQAATMSDFHIHPQNAVVEEGGVARFQCQIHGLPEPVILWQKNRVPVNTDNERYTLLPKGVLQITGLRAEDSGIFHCVATNIANVKFSREARLTVSGSHSTAYKDPMILVGPENLTLTVHQTAVLECIATGNPRPIVSWSRLDGRPIGVEGIQVLGTGNLMISDVTVQHSGIYVCAANKPGTRVRRTAQGRLVVQAPAEFVQHPQSISRPVGTTAIFTCVAQGEPPPQITWLKNGQILETSDHIKLKNNNSTLTIYGINQADEAIYQCIAENSAGSTQASARLTVLWADGLPGPPQSVRAETVSATTIQVSWKEPLQNTKEIIGYVLHIRKAADPVEMEYQEAVSKSTFQQLVTDLEPSTSYSFYIKAYTSRGASKASEVTVVSTLGEVPAMPSLFIKVVNSTTVQATWEPSIKLGQHEGFKLFYRKVHLSQYTGPVVLPSDVTAYNITHLDASVVYEVKLLAYNQHGDGNATVRFVSLRETVERTVLNPPCDCMKDKQTNKTSATGIIIGIHIGVTCIIFCVLFLMFGYRGRLLMCKNVQEQLATPQVPRSQRSAAGFAPNGAARRERDERGPDAKRLDLNELERLFPARPAREQQD
;
A
#
# COMPACT_ATOMS: atom_id res chain seq x y z
N ASP A 1 7.94 6.72 20.29
CA ASP A 1 7.04 6.22 19.24
C ASP A 1 7.69 6.31 17.87
N PHE A 2 8.13 5.16 17.34
CA PHE A 2 8.54 5.01 15.95
C PHE A 2 7.30 4.79 15.07
N GLY A 3 7.31 5.36 13.87
CA GLY A 3 6.15 5.70 13.05
C GLY A 3 5.13 4.60 12.78
N ARG A 4 3.85 4.92 13.01
CA ARG A 4 2.74 4.29 12.31
C ARG A 4 2.44 5.16 11.08
N SER A 5 2.45 4.55 9.89
CA SER A 5 2.00 5.19 8.66
C SER A 5 0.55 5.69 8.84
N THR A 6 0.30 6.93 8.42
CA THR A 6 -1.06 7.51 8.35
C THR A 6 -1.85 6.98 7.15
N GLU A 7 -1.17 6.37 6.18
CA GLU A 7 -1.76 5.91 4.92
C GLU A 7 -2.34 4.49 5.07
N LEU A 8 -3.51 4.27 4.46
CA LEU A 8 -4.14 2.96 4.38
C LEU A 8 -3.35 2.06 3.43
N ALA A 9 -3.12 0.81 3.83
CA ALA A 9 -2.48 -0.19 2.99
C ALA A 9 -3.22 -1.52 3.04
N PHE A 10 -3.36 -2.20 1.89
CA PHE A 10 -3.94 -3.54 1.86
C PHE A 10 -2.94 -4.57 2.37
N VAL A 11 -3.36 -5.37 3.36
CA VAL A 11 -2.64 -6.55 3.85
C VAL A 11 -3.01 -7.77 3.01
N VAL A 12 -4.31 -7.89 2.70
CA VAL A 12 -4.86 -8.91 1.82
C VAL A 12 -5.80 -8.24 0.83
N GLU A 13 -5.48 -8.35 -0.45
CA GLU A 13 -6.36 -7.94 -1.53
C GLU A 13 -7.20 -9.11 -2.04
N PRO A 14 -8.39 -8.85 -2.59
CA PRO A 14 -9.17 -9.89 -3.23
C PRO A 14 -8.47 -10.46 -4.47
N SER A 15 -8.61 -11.77 -4.66
CA SER A 15 -8.08 -12.52 -5.80
C SER A 15 -9.20 -13.11 -6.63
N ASP A 16 -8.93 -13.37 -7.90
CA ASP A 16 -9.84 -14.11 -8.78
C ASP A 16 -10.16 -15.49 -8.17
N ASP A 17 -11.41 -15.93 -8.33
CA ASP A 17 -11.87 -17.22 -7.79
C ASP A 17 -12.97 -17.83 -8.68
N ILE A 18 -13.11 -19.15 -8.61
CA ILE A 18 -14.12 -19.93 -9.33
C ILE A 18 -15.06 -20.58 -8.30
N ALA A 19 -16.27 -20.03 -8.19
CA ALA A 19 -17.24 -20.42 -7.19
C ALA A 19 -18.19 -21.52 -7.67
N VAL A 20 -18.51 -22.47 -6.80
CA VAL A 20 -19.47 -23.55 -7.09
C VAL A 20 -20.90 -23.03 -6.88
N GLN A 21 -21.83 -23.36 -7.79
CA GLN A 21 -23.22 -22.97 -7.65
C GLN A 21 -23.83 -23.49 -6.34
N GLU A 22 -24.67 -22.67 -5.72
CA GLU A 22 -25.37 -22.96 -4.47
C GLU A 22 -24.46 -23.20 -3.24
N GLN A 23 -23.17 -22.91 -3.36
CA GLN A 23 -22.20 -22.97 -2.25
C GLN A 23 -21.83 -21.57 -1.77
N PRO A 24 -21.39 -21.42 -0.51
CA PRO A 24 -20.92 -20.15 0.00
C PRO A 24 -19.56 -19.75 -0.62
N LEU A 25 -19.34 -18.45 -0.76
CA LEU A 25 -18.11 -17.84 -1.27
C LEU A 25 -17.64 -16.75 -0.30
N ILE A 26 -16.33 -16.68 -0.05
CA ILE A 26 -15.72 -15.63 0.79
C ILE A 26 -14.68 -14.88 -0.04
N LEU A 27 -14.86 -13.57 -0.20
CA LEU A 27 -13.87 -12.69 -0.79
C LEU A 27 -13.12 -11.96 0.30
N TYR A 28 -11.82 -12.21 0.39
CA TYR A 28 -10.98 -11.65 1.44
C TYR A 28 -10.58 -10.21 1.13
N CYS A 29 -10.69 -9.34 2.13
CA CYS A 29 -10.12 -8.00 2.13
C CYS A 29 -9.67 -7.64 3.54
N GLN A 30 -8.40 -7.27 3.69
CA GLN A 30 -7.83 -6.82 4.97
C GLN A 30 -6.97 -5.59 4.74
N VAL A 31 -7.15 -4.57 5.59
CA VAL A 31 -6.50 -3.26 5.46
C VAL A 31 -5.90 -2.85 6.80
N GLU A 32 -4.69 -2.33 6.77
CA GLU A 32 -4.03 -1.71 7.92
C GLU A 32 -4.00 -0.18 7.78
N GLY A 33 -4.02 0.50 8.93
CA GLY A 33 -3.99 1.96 9.01
C GLY A 33 -4.56 2.48 10.33
N ILE A 34 -4.68 3.81 10.43
CA ILE A 34 -5.25 4.47 11.61
C ILE A 34 -6.78 4.26 11.62
N GLN A 35 -7.29 3.79 12.76
CA GLN A 35 -8.72 3.57 13.02
C GLN A 35 -9.48 4.89 13.27
N PRO A 36 -10.79 4.98 12.96
CA PRO A 36 -11.63 3.91 12.42
C PRO A 36 -11.47 3.72 10.91
N ILE A 37 -11.34 2.47 10.48
CA ILE A 37 -11.34 2.08 9.06
C ILE A 37 -12.73 1.54 8.71
N THR A 38 -13.34 2.10 7.66
CA THR A 38 -14.58 1.57 7.08
C THR A 38 -14.26 0.83 5.80
N ILE A 39 -14.74 -0.41 5.68
CA ILE A 39 -14.57 -1.24 4.48
C ILE A 39 -15.93 -1.42 3.82
N THR A 40 -15.96 -1.33 2.50
CA THR A 40 -17.14 -1.56 1.66
C THR A 40 -16.75 -2.32 0.41
N TRP A 41 -17.70 -3.00 -0.23
CA TRP A 41 -17.46 -3.77 -1.45
C TRP A 41 -18.26 -3.23 -2.62
N ARG A 42 -17.69 -3.32 -3.82
CA ARG A 42 -18.42 -3.09 -5.06
C ARG A 42 -18.37 -4.32 -5.94
N LYS A 43 -19.46 -4.53 -6.67
CA LYS A 43 -19.58 -5.49 -7.76
C LYS A 43 -19.86 -4.74 -9.04
N ASN A 44 -19.02 -4.92 -10.06
CA ASN A 44 -19.10 -4.24 -11.35
C ASN A 44 -19.20 -2.70 -11.18
N GLY A 45 -18.50 -2.15 -10.18
CA GLY A 45 -18.52 -0.72 -9.84
C GLY A 45 -19.70 -0.25 -8.99
N VAL A 46 -20.68 -1.12 -8.69
CA VAL A 46 -21.85 -0.80 -7.88
C VAL A 46 -21.65 -1.27 -6.44
N MET A 47 -21.91 -0.39 -5.47
CA MET A 47 -21.79 -0.72 -4.04
C MET A 47 -22.73 -1.87 -3.66
N ILE A 48 -22.19 -2.86 -2.95
CA ILE A 48 -22.95 -3.97 -2.39
C ILE A 48 -23.55 -3.51 -1.07
N VAL A 49 -24.86 -3.70 -0.92
CA VAL A 49 -25.59 -3.45 0.32
C VAL A 49 -25.78 -4.78 1.03
N ASP A 50 -25.58 -4.80 2.35
CA ASP A 50 -25.78 -6.00 3.16
C ASP A 50 -27.20 -6.57 2.98
N SER A 51 -27.25 -7.87 2.77
CA SER A 51 -28.46 -8.66 2.54
C SER A 51 -28.29 -10.07 3.10
N GLU A 52 -29.36 -10.87 3.12
CA GLU A 52 -29.26 -12.29 3.52
C GLU A 52 -28.32 -13.11 2.61
N ASN A 53 -28.14 -12.69 1.36
CA ASN A 53 -27.31 -13.40 0.40
C ASN A 53 -25.86 -12.93 0.35
N ALA A 54 -25.59 -11.66 0.66
CA ALA A 54 -24.27 -11.07 0.62
C ALA A 54 -24.13 -10.03 1.73
N PHE A 55 -23.18 -10.22 2.63
CA PHE A 55 -22.93 -9.32 3.76
C PHE A 55 -21.45 -9.30 4.14
N MET A 56 -21.02 -8.22 4.79
CA MET A 56 -19.65 -8.07 5.25
C MET A 56 -19.41 -8.77 6.60
N LEU A 57 -18.30 -9.50 6.69
CA LEU A 57 -17.79 -10.09 7.93
C LEU A 57 -17.07 -9.04 8.78
N ALA A 58 -16.92 -9.31 10.07
CA ALA A 58 -16.25 -8.41 11.03
C ALA A 58 -14.80 -8.05 10.66
N ASN A 59 -14.14 -8.88 9.84
CA ASN A 59 -12.78 -8.64 9.35
C ASN A 59 -12.73 -7.85 8.03
N GLY A 60 -13.87 -7.36 7.52
CA GLY A 60 -13.98 -6.62 6.26
C GLY A 60 -14.14 -7.48 5.00
N SER A 61 -14.09 -8.81 5.12
CA SER A 61 -14.27 -9.72 3.98
C SER A 61 -15.76 -9.84 3.59
N LEU A 62 -16.04 -10.01 2.30
CA LEU A 62 -17.41 -10.21 1.82
C LEU A 62 -17.76 -11.70 1.89
N TYR A 63 -18.89 -12.02 2.52
CA TYR A 63 -19.46 -13.36 2.54
C TYR A 63 -20.70 -13.42 1.65
N VAL A 64 -20.69 -14.32 0.67
CA VAL A 64 -21.85 -14.64 -0.17
C VAL A 64 -22.36 -16.01 0.27
N SER A 65 -23.57 -16.08 0.83
CA SER A 65 -24.09 -17.30 1.46
C SER A 65 -24.46 -18.38 0.45
N ARG A 66 -24.93 -17.99 -0.73
CA ARG A 66 -25.31 -18.89 -1.82
C ARG A 66 -24.95 -18.24 -3.16
N PHE A 67 -23.88 -18.73 -3.77
CA PHE A 67 -23.42 -18.20 -5.05
C PHE A 67 -24.29 -18.69 -6.22
N GLN A 68 -24.84 -17.76 -7.00
CA GLN A 68 -25.70 -18.06 -8.15
C GLN A 68 -25.21 -17.40 -9.44
N ARG A 69 -25.01 -18.21 -10.47
CA ARG A 69 -24.59 -17.73 -11.80
C ARG A 69 -25.67 -16.88 -12.47
N VAL A 70 -26.93 -17.31 -12.37
CA VAL A 70 -28.09 -16.58 -12.87
C VAL A 70 -29.21 -16.83 -11.88
N ARG A 71 -29.80 -15.74 -11.38
CA ARG A 71 -30.94 -15.75 -10.47
C ARG A 71 -32.26 -15.69 -11.25
N GLY A 72 -33.37 -15.97 -10.57
CA GLY A 72 -34.70 -15.93 -11.17
C GLY A 72 -35.10 -14.54 -11.72
N ASP A 73 -34.48 -13.47 -11.23
CA ASP A 73 -34.66 -12.08 -11.70
C ASP A 73 -33.66 -11.68 -12.80
N GLY A 74 -32.82 -12.60 -13.27
CA GLY A 74 -31.78 -12.35 -14.28
C GLY A 74 -30.48 -11.75 -13.72
N SER A 75 -30.39 -11.47 -12.42
CA SER A 75 -29.15 -11.02 -11.79
C SER A 75 -28.14 -12.17 -11.65
N SER A 76 -26.87 -11.85 -11.37
CA SER A 76 -25.77 -12.83 -11.29
C SER A 76 -24.83 -12.47 -10.14
N ASP A 77 -24.25 -13.48 -9.50
CA ASP A 77 -23.12 -13.34 -8.57
C ASP A 77 -21.75 -13.37 -9.28
N GLU A 78 -21.68 -13.66 -10.57
CA GLU A 78 -20.46 -13.48 -11.38
C GLU A 78 -20.16 -11.98 -11.59
N GLY A 79 -18.87 -11.62 -11.68
CA GLY A 79 -18.48 -10.25 -11.97
C GLY A 79 -17.12 -9.87 -11.40
N GLU A 80 -16.82 -8.58 -11.50
CA GLU A 80 -15.62 -7.97 -10.92
C GLU A 80 -15.94 -7.38 -9.55
N TYR A 81 -15.18 -7.77 -8.54
CA TYR A 81 -15.32 -7.31 -7.17
C TYR A 81 -14.10 -6.48 -6.76
N ASP A 82 -14.31 -5.35 -6.11
CA ASP A 82 -13.25 -4.61 -5.45
C ASP A 82 -13.67 -4.16 -4.06
N CYS A 83 -12.67 -4.04 -3.19
CA CYS A 83 -12.81 -3.61 -1.81
C CYS A 83 -12.36 -2.16 -1.72
N VAL A 84 -13.19 -1.33 -1.07
CA VAL A 84 -12.93 0.09 -0.85
C VAL A 84 -12.79 0.32 0.64
N ALA A 85 -11.62 0.80 1.06
CA ALA A 85 -11.33 1.12 2.45
C ALA A 85 -11.10 2.62 2.63
N GLN A 86 -11.67 3.18 3.69
CA GLN A 86 -11.63 4.60 3.98
C GLN A 86 -11.39 4.86 5.46
N ASN A 87 -10.57 5.88 5.75
CA ASN A 87 -10.43 6.48 7.07
C ASN A 87 -10.53 8.02 6.96
N HIS A 88 -10.23 8.75 8.05
CA HIS A 88 -10.28 10.22 8.03
C HIS A 88 -9.26 10.87 7.08
N TYR A 89 -8.17 10.15 6.73
CA TYR A 89 -7.05 10.70 5.98
C TYR A 89 -7.09 10.36 4.48
N GLY A 90 -7.85 9.34 4.07
CA GLY A 90 -7.91 8.95 2.66
C GLY A 90 -8.79 7.74 2.37
N LEU A 91 -8.81 7.38 1.09
CA LEU A 91 -9.55 6.25 0.53
C LEU A 91 -8.63 5.46 -0.40
N VAL A 92 -8.62 4.14 -0.25
CA VAL A 92 -7.89 3.21 -1.12
C VAL A 92 -8.86 2.19 -1.70
N VAL A 93 -8.60 1.79 -2.94
CA VAL A 93 -9.39 0.80 -3.69
C VAL A 93 -8.47 -0.34 -4.06
N SER A 94 -8.89 -1.58 -3.80
CA SER A 94 -8.10 -2.75 -4.12
C SER A 94 -8.02 -3.00 -5.63
N ARG A 95 -7.13 -3.89 -6.04
CA ARG A 95 -7.29 -4.59 -7.33
C ARG A 95 -8.69 -5.20 -7.45
N LYS A 96 -9.16 -5.33 -8.69
CA LYS A 96 -10.39 -6.06 -9.00
C LYS A 96 -10.11 -7.56 -9.00
N ALA A 97 -11.01 -8.32 -8.41
CA ALA A 97 -11.07 -9.78 -8.47
C ALA A 97 -12.22 -10.23 -9.36
N LYS A 98 -11.91 -11.09 -10.34
CA LYS A 98 -12.90 -11.67 -11.24
C LYS A 98 -13.43 -12.98 -10.65
N ILE A 99 -14.73 -13.00 -10.36
CA ILE A 99 -15.42 -14.16 -9.82
C ILE A 99 -16.27 -14.80 -10.92
N GLN A 100 -16.04 -16.08 -11.17
CA GLN A 100 -16.74 -16.86 -12.18
C GLN A 100 -17.39 -18.10 -11.57
N ALA A 101 -18.47 -18.59 -12.17
CA ALA A 101 -19.09 -19.83 -11.77
C ALA A 101 -18.30 -21.02 -12.31
N ALA A 102 -18.16 -22.05 -11.47
CA ALA A 102 -17.70 -23.34 -11.90
C ALA A 102 -18.70 -23.93 -12.90
N THR A 103 -18.21 -24.41 -14.05
CA THR A 103 -19.06 -24.91 -15.13
C THR A 103 -18.45 -26.12 -15.83
N MET A 104 -19.31 -26.95 -16.43
CA MET A 104 -18.94 -27.98 -17.41
C MET A 104 -19.94 -28.00 -18.56
N SER A 105 -19.41 -28.02 -19.79
CA SER A 105 -20.20 -28.18 -21.01
C SER A 105 -20.74 -29.60 -21.12
N ASP A 106 -21.50 -29.88 -22.19
CA ASP A 106 -21.69 -31.25 -22.61
C ASP A 106 -20.44 -31.78 -23.33
N PHE A 107 -20.33 -33.10 -23.40
CA PHE A 107 -19.27 -33.74 -24.18
C PHE A 107 -19.44 -33.40 -25.66
N HIS A 108 -18.41 -32.79 -26.24
CA HIS A 108 -18.35 -32.58 -27.69
C HIS A 108 -17.67 -33.74 -28.42
N ILE A 109 -16.82 -34.53 -27.72
CA ILE A 109 -16.28 -35.79 -28.23
C ILE A 109 -16.61 -36.92 -27.27
N HIS A 110 -17.27 -37.95 -27.80
CA HIS A 110 -17.53 -39.21 -27.13
C HIS A 110 -16.66 -40.33 -27.70
N PRO A 111 -16.34 -41.37 -26.92
CA PRO A 111 -15.66 -42.53 -27.45
C PRO A 111 -16.52 -43.25 -28.50
N GLN A 112 -15.85 -43.91 -29.44
CA GLN A 112 -16.48 -44.66 -30.53
C GLN A 112 -16.13 -46.14 -30.43
N ASN A 113 -17.04 -47.01 -30.90
CA ASN A 113 -16.79 -48.45 -30.97
C ASN A 113 -15.53 -48.74 -31.81
N ALA A 114 -14.74 -49.72 -31.39
CA ALA A 114 -13.52 -50.11 -32.08
C ALA A 114 -13.41 -51.64 -32.18
N VAL A 115 -12.96 -52.11 -33.35
CA VAL A 115 -12.56 -53.50 -33.58
C VAL A 115 -11.10 -53.49 -33.97
N VAL A 116 -10.26 -54.18 -33.19
CA VAL A 116 -8.80 -54.15 -33.37
C VAL A 116 -8.26 -55.58 -33.28
N GLU A 117 -7.22 -55.89 -34.04
CA GLU A 117 -6.57 -57.20 -33.94
C GLU A 117 -5.76 -57.34 -32.64
N GLU A 118 -5.62 -58.58 -32.16
CA GLU A 118 -4.76 -58.89 -31.01
C GLU A 118 -3.31 -58.42 -31.26
N GLY A 119 -2.69 -57.79 -30.26
CA GLY A 119 -1.39 -57.13 -30.37
C GLY A 119 -1.41 -55.72 -30.97
N GLY A 120 -2.57 -55.29 -31.49
CA GLY A 120 -2.79 -53.93 -31.98
C GLY A 120 -2.93 -52.87 -30.87
N VAL A 121 -3.38 -51.67 -31.26
CA VAL A 121 -3.54 -50.52 -30.36
C VAL A 121 -4.94 -49.95 -30.51
N ALA A 122 -5.65 -49.80 -29.39
CA ALA A 122 -6.94 -49.10 -29.35
C ALA A 122 -6.76 -47.71 -28.75
N ARG A 123 -7.50 -46.73 -29.28
CA ARG A 123 -7.53 -45.37 -28.74
C ARG A 123 -8.97 -44.90 -28.62
N PHE A 124 -9.33 -44.45 -27.43
CA PHE A 124 -10.62 -43.82 -27.17
C PHE A 124 -10.38 -42.37 -26.81
N GLN A 125 -11.13 -41.48 -27.45
CA GLN A 125 -11.07 -40.05 -27.20
C GLN A 125 -12.33 -39.60 -26.47
N CYS A 126 -12.14 -38.64 -25.59
CA CYS A 126 -13.20 -38.04 -24.81
C CYS A 126 -12.83 -36.59 -24.55
N GLN A 127 -13.73 -35.67 -24.90
CA GLN A 127 -13.47 -34.25 -24.75
C GLN A 127 -14.71 -33.51 -24.25
N ILE A 128 -14.49 -32.66 -23.27
CA ILE A 128 -15.46 -31.83 -22.57
C ILE A 128 -14.70 -30.61 -22.06
N HIS A 129 -15.35 -29.44 -22.05
CA HIS A 129 -14.77 -28.21 -21.53
C HIS A 129 -15.40 -27.84 -20.20
N GLY A 130 -14.65 -27.16 -19.36
CA GLY A 130 -15.14 -26.69 -18.08
C GLY A 130 -14.23 -25.63 -17.49
N LEU A 131 -14.76 -24.91 -16.51
CA LEU A 131 -14.01 -23.97 -15.68
C LEU A 131 -14.18 -24.41 -14.22
N PRO A 132 -13.12 -24.84 -13.51
CA PRO A 132 -11.79 -25.18 -14.04
C PRO A 132 -11.83 -26.35 -15.03
N GLU A 133 -10.76 -26.54 -15.79
CA GLU A 133 -10.63 -27.65 -16.76
C GLU A 133 -10.88 -29.01 -16.09
N PRO A 134 -11.75 -29.86 -16.66
CA PRO A 134 -12.18 -31.09 -16.01
C PRO A 134 -11.13 -32.21 -16.12
N VAL A 135 -11.01 -32.98 -15.05
CA VAL A 135 -10.22 -34.21 -15.01
C VAL A 135 -11.02 -35.34 -15.65
N ILE A 136 -10.40 -36.05 -16.61
CA ILE A 136 -11.03 -37.15 -17.36
C ILE A 136 -10.43 -38.49 -16.92
N LEU A 137 -11.29 -39.38 -16.43
CA LEU A 137 -10.96 -40.76 -16.07
C LEU A 137 -11.72 -41.74 -16.96
N TRP A 138 -11.27 -42.99 -17.01
CA TRP A 138 -11.91 -44.03 -17.83
C TRP A 138 -12.40 -45.20 -17.00
N GLN A 139 -13.55 -45.75 -17.38
CA GLN A 139 -14.09 -46.97 -16.81
C GLN A 139 -14.27 -48.03 -17.90
N LYS A 140 -13.93 -49.27 -17.57
CA LYS A 140 -14.21 -50.47 -18.35
C LYS A 140 -15.22 -51.32 -17.59
N ASN A 141 -16.37 -51.61 -18.21
CA ASN A 141 -17.45 -52.37 -17.59
C ASN A 141 -17.85 -51.82 -16.21
N ARG A 142 -17.91 -50.48 -16.08
CA ARG A 142 -18.20 -49.73 -14.84
C ARG A 142 -17.14 -49.80 -13.74
N VAL A 143 -15.97 -50.36 -14.02
CA VAL A 143 -14.82 -50.40 -13.10
C VAL A 143 -13.77 -49.42 -13.61
N PRO A 144 -13.15 -48.60 -12.74
CA PRO A 144 -12.03 -47.74 -13.13
C PRO A 144 -10.95 -48.54 -13.87
N VAL A 145 -10.48 -48.01 -14.99
CA VAL A 145 -9.37 -48.59 -15.73
C VAL A 145 -8.12 -48.54 -14.86
N ASN A 146 -7.45 -49.69 -14.69
CA ASN A 146 -6.21 -49.77 -13.94
C ASN A 146 -5.04 -49.25 -14.80
N THR A 147 -4.59 -48.02 -14.49
CA THR A 147 -3.45 -47.38 -15.14
C THR A 147 -2.09 -47.83 -14.62
N ASP A 148 -2.03 -48.65 -13.57
CA ASP A 148 -0.77 -49.29 -13.13
C ASP A 148 -0.29 -50.33 -14.16
N ASN A 149 -1.21 -50.81 -15.00
CA ASN A 149 -0.86 -51.60 -16.17
C ASN A 149 -0.35 -50.68 -17.28
N GLU A 150 0.95 -50.73 -17.56
CA GLU A 150 1.64 -49.90 -18.57
C GLU A 150 1.00 -49.95 -19.97
N ARG A 151 0.20 -50.98 -20.29
CA ARG A 151 -0.55 -51.07 -21.55
C ARG A 151 -1.68 -50.05 -21.63
N TYR A 152 -2.27 -49.66 -20.50
CA TYR A 152 -3.36 -48.70 -20.40
C TYR A 152 -2.79 -47.34 -20.03
N THR A 153 -2.72 -46.44 -21.02
CA THR A 153 -2.10 -45.14 -20.88
C THR A 153 -3.15 -44.04 -21.00
N LEU A 154 -3.26 -43.19 -19.98
CA LEU A 154 -4.02 -41.95 -20.07
C LEU A 154 -3.10 -40.86 -20.63
N LEU A 155 -3.50 -40.30 -21.77
CA LEU A 155 -2.84 -39.17 -22.40
C LEU A 155 -3.63 -37.89 -22.11
N PRO A 156 -2.97 -36.72 -22.13
CA PRO A 156 -3.61 -35.41 -22.06
C PRO A 156 -4.81 -35.27 -23.01
N LYS A 157 -5.73 -34.36 -22.65
CA LYS A 157 -7.01 -34.14 -23.35
C LYS A 157 -7.93 -35.36 -23.36
N GLY A 158 -7.83 -36.22 -22.34
CA GLY A 158 -8.82 -37.29 -22.08
C GLY A 158 -8.71 -38.52 -22.97
N VAL A 159 -7.55 -38.77 -23.60
CA VAL A 159 -7.38 -39.91 -24.50
C VAL A 159 -6.90 -41.14 -23.75
N LEU A 160 -7.63 -42.24 -23.81
CA LEU A 160 -7.18 -43.56 -23.35
C LEU A 160 -6.55 -44.31 -24.51
N GLN A 161 -5.29 -44.73 -24.34
CA GLN A 161 -4.57 -45.57 -25.28
C GLN A 161 -4.31 -46.94 -24.65
N ILE A 162 -4.62 -48.01 -25.37
CA ILE A 162 -4.37 -49.39 -24.93
C ILE A 162 -3.44 -50.06 -25.93
N THR A 163 -2.22 -50.43 -25.52
CA THR A 163 -1.21 -50.99 -26.43
C THR A 163 -1.01 -52.50 -26.27
N GLY A 164 -0.83 -53.19 -27.41
CA GLY A 164 -0.71 -54.63 -27.47
C GLY A 164 -1.90 -55.31 -26.81
N LEU A 165 -3.05 -55.08 -27.44
CA LEU A 165 -4.35 -55.59 -27.03
C LEU A 165 -4.36 -57.11 -26.88
N ARG A 166 -5.14 -57.58 -25.92
CA ARG A 166 -5.41 -58.98 -25.63
C ARG A 166 -6.92 -59.22 -25.66
N ALA A 167 -7.34 -60.47 -25.83
CA ALA A 167 -8.76 -60.81 -25.81
C ALA A 167 -9.49 -60.29 -24.55
N GLU A 168 -8.82 -60.34 -23.39
CA GLU A 168 -9.32 -59.84 -22.10
C GLU A 168 -9.59 -58.33 -22.07
N ASP A 169 -8.99 -57.55 -22.97
CA ASP A 169 -9.18 -56.10 -23.03
C ASP A 169 -10.55 -55.69 -23.60
N SER A 170 -11.23 -56.61 -24.30
CA SER A 170 -12.59 -56.40 -24.82
C SER A 170 -13.57 -55.99 -23.71
N GLY A 171 -14.50 -55.10 -24.03
CA GLY A 171 -15.44 -54.57 -23.05
C GLY A 171 -16.08 -53.26 -23.47
N ILE A 172 -16.84 -52.67 -22.54
CA ILE A 172 -17.51 -51.39 -22.74
C ILE A 172 -16.75 -50.31 -21.97
N PHE A 173 -16.34 -49.27 -22.68
CA PHE A 173 -15.61 -48.12 -22.17
C PHE A 173 -16.46 -46.86 -22.19
N HIS A 174 -16.34 -46.05 -21.15
CA HIS A 174 -16.80 -44.66 -21.16
C HIS A 174 -15.84 -43.84 -20.29
N CYS A 175 -15.72 -42.55 -20.60
CA CYS A 175 -15.02 -41.60 -19.74
C CYS A 175 -15.96 -40.94 -18.74
N VAL A 176 -15.40 -40.57 -17.59
CA VAL A 176 -15.99 -39.83 -16.49
C VAL A 176 -15.21 -38.52 -16.35
N ALA A 177 -15.90 -37.39 -16.46
CA ALA A 177 -15.31 -36.06 -16.34
C ALA A 177 -15.73 -35.42 -15.03
N THR A 178 -14.77 -34.88 -14.28
CA THR A 178 -14.99 -34.30 -12.95
C THR A 178 -14.30 -32.95 -12.85
N ASN A 179 -15.01 -31.94 -12.35
CA ASN A 179 -14.45 -30.69 -11.85
C ASN A 179 -15.23 -30.26 -10.61
N ILE A 180 -14.91 -29.09 -10.05
CA ILE A 180 -15.58 -28.61 -8.83
C ILE A 180 -17.08 -28.30 -9.03
N ALA A 181 -17.55 -28.19 -10.28
CA ALA A 181 -18.95 -27.95 -10.59
C ALA A 181 -19.81 -29.23 -10.47
N ASN A 182 -19.42 -30.31 -11.13
CA ASN A 182 -20.15 -31.58 -11.11
C ASN A 182 -19.31 -32.78 -11.62
N VAL A 183 -19.98 -33.90 -11.88
CA VAL A 183 -19.43 -35.09 -12.55
C VAL A 183 -20.34 -35.43 -13.73
N LYS A 184 -19.77 -35.64 -14.92
CA LYS A 184 -20.49 -36.05 -16.14
C LYS A 184 -19.94 -37.33 -16.74
N PHE A 185 -20.82 -38.11 -17.37
CA PHE A 185 -20.50 -39.38 -18.03
C PHE A 185 -20.69 -39.26 -19.54
N SER A 186 -19.74 -39.79 -20.31
CA SER A 186 -19.87 -39.90 -21.75
C SER A 186 -20.76 -41.07 -22.16
N ARG A 187 -21.06 -41.17 -23.46
CA ARG A 187 -21.65 -42.35 -24.07
C ARG A 187 -20.68 -43.54 -24.00
N GLU A 188 -21.25 -44.74 -24.00
CA GLU A 188 -20.49 -45.99 -24.01
C GLU A 188 -19.96 -46.34 -25.40
N ALA A 189 -18.76 -46.93 -25.44
CA ALA A 189 -18.12 -47.48 -26.63
C ALA A 189 -17.63 -48.90 -26.38
N ARG A 190 -17.87 -49.81 -27.34
CA ARG A 190 -17.45 -51.21 -27.28
C ARG A 190 -16.09 -51.40 -27.95
N LEU A 191 -15.14 -51.99 -27.22
CA LEU A 191 -13.92 -52.57 -27.77
C LEU A 191 -14.12 -54.05 -28.05
N THR A 192 -13.83 -54.49 -29.27
CA THR A 192 -13.77 -55.91 -29.64
C THR A 192 -12.38 -56.23 -30.16
N VAL A 193 -11.68 -57.16 -29.50
CA VAL A 193 -10.39 -57.65 -29.96
C VAL A 193 -10.60 -58.89 -30.81
N SER A 194 -10.11 -58.86 -32.05
CA SER A 194 -10.30 -59.91 -33.06
C SER A 194 -8.98 -60.62 -33.41
N GLY A 195 -9.08 -61.82 -33.98
CA GLY A 195 -7.91 -62.62 -34.36
C GLY A 195 -7.35 -63.49 -33.23
N SER A 196 -6.33 -64.27 -33.56
CA SER A 196 -5.63 -65.17 -32.63
C SER A 196 -4.17 -64.74 -32.45
N HIS A 197 -3.66 -64.81 -31.22
CA HIS A 197 -2.28 -64.53 -30.85
C HIS A 197 -1.25 -65.09 -31.85
N SER A 198 -0.65 -64.21 -32.66
CA SER A 198 0.37 -64.60 -33.63
C SER A 198 1.70 -64.84 -32.91
N THR A 199 2.13 -66.10 -32.82
CA THR A 199 3.43 -66.50 -32.24
C THR A 199 4.62 -66.25 -33.17
N ALA A 200 4.37 -65.76 -34.39
CA ALA A 200 5.43 -65.44 -35.34
C ALA A 200 6.27 -64.27 -34.83
N TYR A 201 7.59 -64.43 -34.82
CA TYR A 201 8.53 -63.36 -34.52
C TYR A 201 8.40 -62.25 -35.57
N LYS A 202 8.22 -61.02 -35.12
CA LYS A 202 8.07 -59.82 -35.95
C LYS A 202 9.04 -58.75 -35.48
N ASP A 203 9.81 -58.19 -36.41
CA ASP A 203 10.68 -57.06 -36.13
C ASP A 203 9.88 -55.81 -35.71
N PRO A 204 10.50 -54.89 -34.93
CA PRO A 204 9.82 -53.70 -34.45
C PRO A 204 9.40 -52.81 -35.62
N MET A 205 8.17 -52.31 -35.55
CA MET A 205 7.61 -51.33 -36.48
C MET A 205 7.01 -50.17 -35.68
N ILE A 206 7.40 -48.95 -36.00
CA ILE A 206 6.79 -47.74 -35.42
C ILE A 206 5.54 -47.43 -36.23
N LEU A 207 4.37 -47.58 -35.60
CA LEU A 207 3.07 -47.26 -36.19
C LEU A 207 2.80 -45.76 -36.14
N VAL A 208 3.15 -45.13 -35.02
CA VAL A 208 3.03 -43.68 -34.81
C VAL A 208 4.32 -43.20 -34.18
N GLY A 209 4.98 -42.23 -34.82
CA GLY A 209 6.19 -41.59 -34.33
C GLY A 209 5.92 -40.14 -33.89
N PRO A 210 6.92 -39.47 -33.30
CA PRO A 210 6.76 -38.08 -32.87
C PRO A 210 6.62 -37.17 -34.09
N GLU A 211 5.56 -36.35 -34.11
CA GLU A 211 5.36 -35.31 -35.11
C GLU A 211 5.98 -33.98 -34.66
N ASN A 212 6.01 -32.99 -35.55
CA ASN A 212 6.42 -31.64 -35.19
C ASN A 212 5.32 -30.97 -34.36
N LEU A 213 5.69 -30.46 -33.20
CA LEU A 213 4.77 -29.87 -32.23
C LEU A 213 5.25 -28.48 -31.84
N THR A 214 4.36 -27.49 -31.92
CA THR A 214 4.62 -26.13 -31.42
C THR A 214 3.66 -25.85 -30.27
N LEU A 215 4.19 -25.46 -29.12
CA LEU A 215 3.45 -25.17 -27.90
C LEU A 215 3.86 -23.83 -27.31
N THR A 216 3.02 -23.26 -26.47
CA THR A 216 3.42 -22.16 -25.58
C THR A 216 3.95 -22.71 -24.26
N VAL A 217 4.73 -21.92 -23.54
CA VAL A 217 5.19 -22.25 -22.18
C VAL A 217 4.03 -22.66 -21.27
N HIS A 218 4.33 -23.48 -20.27
CA HIS A 218 3.38 -24.06 -19.31
C HIS A 218 2.36 -25.07 -19.85
N GLN A 219 2.36 -25.32 -21.16
CA GLN A 219 1.56 -26.40 -21.74
C GLN A 219 2.21 -27.77 -21.46
N THR A 220 1.47 -28.84 -21.73
CA THR A 220 2.01 -30.21 -21.68
C THR A 220 2.29 -30.70 -23.09
N ALA A 221 3.52 -31.15 -23.35
CA ALA A 221 3.87 -31.84 -24.59
C ALA A 221 3.69 -33.34 -24.45
N VAL A 222 3.20 -33.98 -25.53
CA VAL A 222 3.16 -35.44 -25.66
C VAL A 222 3.76 -35.78 -27.01
N LEU A 223 4.93 -36.41 -26.98
CA LEU A 223 5.59 -36.93 -28.16
C LEU A 223 5.31 -38.43 -28.23
N GLU A 224 4.54 -38.84 -29.24
CA GLU A 224 4.08 -40.22 -29.34
C GLU A 224 5.14 -41.13 -29.95
N CYS A 225 5.25 -42.36 -29.44
CA CYS A 225 6.03 -43.40 -30.09
C CYS A 225 5.39 -44.75 -29.81
N ILE A 226 4.55 -45.18 -30.75
CA ILE A 226 3.79 -46.41 -30.68
C ILE A 226 4.46 -47.42 -31.59
N ALA A 227 5.05 -48.45 -30.99
CA ALA A 227 5.73 -49.52 -31.72
C ALA A 227 5.07 -50.87 -31.47
N THR A 228 5.04 -51.70 -32.51
CA THR A 228 4.56 -53.09 -32.48
C THR A 228 5.67 -54.04 -32.91
N GLY A 229 5.59 -55.29 -32.50
CA GLY A 229 6.58 -56.32 -32.77
C GLY A 229 6.38 -57.53 -31.86
N ASN A 230 6.96 -58.67 -32.24
CA ASN A 230 6.97 -59.88 -31.42
C ASN A 230 8.41 -60.41 -31.33
N PRO A 231 9.08 -60.35 -30.16
CA PRO A 231 8.60 -59.85 -28.88
C PRO A 231 8.35 -58.33 -28.88
N ARG A 232 7.54 -57.85 -27.92
CA ARG A 232 7.18 -56.43 -27.80
C ARG A 232 8.44 -55.54 -27.78
N PRO A 233 8.52 -54.49 -28.62
CA PRO A 233 9.66 -53.59 -28.62
C PRO A 233 9.76 -52.75 -27.34
N ILE A 234 10.99 -52.42 -26.93
CA ILE A 234 11.28 -51.48 -25.85
C ILE A 234 11.54 -50.10 -26.46
N VAL A 235 10.71 -49.13 -26.13
CA VAL A 235 10.86 -47.75 -26.61
C VAL A 235 11.85 -46.99 -25.73
N SER A 236 12.77 -46.26 -26.36
CA SER A 236 13.73 -45.37 -25.70
C SER A 236 13.76 -44.01 -26.41
N TRP A 237 13.94 -42.93 -25.66
CA TRP A 237 14.01 -41.57 -26.20
C TRP A 237 15.42 -41.00 -26.11
N SER A 238 15.76 -40.15 -27.07
CA SER A 238 16.99 -39.35 -27.06
C SER A 238 16.74 -37.99 -27.72
N ARG A 239 17.57 -36.99 -27.41
CA ARG A 239 17.61 -35.74 -28.17
C ARG A 239 18.68 -35.82 -29.25
N LEU A 240 18.39 -35.31 -30.44
CA LEU A 240 19.34 -35.31 -31.56
C LEU A 240 20.56 -34.42 -31.30
N ASP A 241 20.41 -33.38 -30.46
CA ASP A 241 21.49 -32.47 -30.06
C ASP A 241 22.43 -33.06 -28.98
N GLY A 242 22.18 -34.31 -28.55
CA GLY A 242 22.98 -35.00 -27.53
C GLY A 242 22.78 -34.49 -26.10
N ARG A 243 21.93 -33.48 -25.88
CA ARG A 243 21.59 -33.04 -24.52
C ARG A 243 20.78 -34.13 -23.81
N PRO A 244 20.96 -34.31 -22.50
CA PRO A 244 20.08 -35.19 -21.75
C PRO A 244 18.64 -34.68 -21.87
N ILE A 245 17.68 -35.61 -21.92
CA ILE A 245 16.25 -35.25 -21.97
C ILE A 245 15.83 -34.48 -20.72
N GLY A 246 16.51 -34.69 -19.59
CA GLY A 246 16.09 -34.19 -18.28
C GLY A 246 15.17 -35.18 -17.57
N VAL A 247 14.99 -35.01 -16.27
CA VAL A 247 14.09 -35.86 -15.45
C VAL A 247 12.95 -35.07 -14.81
N GLU A 248 13.10 -33.75 -14.67
CA GLU A 248 12.10 -32.89 -14.06
C GLU A 248 10.93 -32.64 -15.02
N GLY A 249 9.71 -32.94 -14.57
CA GLY A 249 8.51 -32.79 -15.40
C GLY A 249 8.40 -33.78 -16.57
N ILE A 250 9.34 -34.70 -16.75
CA ILE A 250 9.39 -35.62 -17.89
C ILE A 250 9.08 -37.05 -17.46
N GLN A 251 8.14 -37.67 -18.16
CA GLN A 251 7.73 -39.04 -17.91
C GLN A 251 7.53 -39.80 -19.22
N VAL A 252 7.98 -41.05 -19.28
CA VAL A 252 7.54 -41.97 -20.33
C VAL A 252 6.24 -42.62 -19.87
N LEU A 253 5.16 -42.34 -20.58
CA LEU A 253 3.84 -42.88 -20.33
C LEU A 253 3.66 -44.24 -21.01
N GLY A 254 3.18 -45.20 -20.23
CA GLY A 254 2.90 -46.56 -20.67
C GLY A 254 4.09 -47.18 -21.39
N THR A 255 3.87 -47.62 -22.62
CA THR A 255 4.88 -48.37 -23.37
C THR A 255 5.80 -47.53 -24.27
N GLY A 256 5.68 -46.19 -24.28
CA GLY A 256 6.60 -45.40 -25.11
C GLY A 256 6.31 -43.94 -25.40
N ASN A 257 5.19 -43.36 -24.96
CA ASN A 257 4.93 -41.94 -25.23
C ASN A 257 5.73 -41.06 -24.26
N LEU A 258 6.42 -40.02 -24.73
CA LEU A 258 7.15 -39.10 -23.88
C LEU A 258 6.26 -37.90 -23.54
N MET A 259 5.96 -37.72 -22.26
CA MET A 259 5.23 -36.56 -21.75
C MET A 259 6.22 -35.59 -21.08
N ILE A 260 6.06 -34.31 -21.39
CA ILE A 260 6.76 -33.21 -20.73
C ILE A 260 5.68 -32.30 -20.15
N SER A 261 5.53 -32.32 -18.84
CA SER A 261 4.67 -31.41 -18.08
C SER A 261 5.34 -30.04 -18.00
N ASP A 262 4.53 -28.98 -18.01
CA ASP A 262 4.98 -27.59 -17.79
C ASP A 262 6.18 -27.20 -18.69
N VAL A 263 5.95 -27.19 -20.00
CA VAL A 263 7.05 -26.99 -20.96
C VAL A 263 7.67 -25.61 -20.85
N THR A 264 9.00 -25.55 -20.94
CA THR A 264 9.79 -24.32 -21.02
C THR A 264 10.52 -24.25 -22.36
N VAL A 265 11.03 -23.07 -22.71
CA VAL A 265 11.81 -22.86 -23.95
C VAL A 265 13.02 -23.81 -24.07
N GLN A 266 13.56 -24.30 -22.96
CA GLN A 266 14.70 -25.24 -22.91
C GLN A 266 14.35 -26.66 -23.40
N HIS A 267 13.07 -27.01 -23.38
CA HIS A 267 12.57 -28.28 -23.92
C HIS A 267 12.50 -28.26 -25.46
N SER A 268 12.68 -27.11 -26.12
CA SER A 268 12.76 -27.07 -27.57
C SER A 268 13.91 -27.91 -28.12
N GLY A 269 13.65 -28.70 -29.16
CA GLY A 269 14.64 -29.61 -29.73
C GLY A 269 14.03 -30.67 -30.65
N ILE A 270 14.90 -31.50 -31.24
CA ILE A 270 14.48 -32.68 -32.01
C ILE A 270 14.60 -33.90 -31.12
N TYR A 271 13.48 -34.58 -30.92
CA TYR A 271 13.37 -35.79 -30.12
C TYR A 271 13.32 -37.00 -31.06
N VAL A 272 14.10 -38.02 -30.73
CA VAL A 272 14.21 -39.27 -31.47
C VAL A 272 13.70 -40.39 -30.60
N CYS A 273 12.65 -41.07 -31.07
CA CYS A 273 12.16 -42.29 -30.46
C CYS A 273 12.77 -43.50 -31.16
N ALA A 274 13.19 -44.50 -30.38
CA ALA A 274 13.78 -45.73 -30.87
C ALA A 274 13.04 -46.94 -30.29
N ALA A 275 12.48 -47.77 -31.17
CA ALA A 275 11.85 -49.04 -30.83
C ALA A 275 12.87 -50.17 -30.97
N ASN A 276 13.32 -50.73 -29.84
CA ASN A 276 14.39 -51.72 -29.77
C ASN A 276 13.79 -53.12 -29.59
N LYS A 277 14.25 -54.09 -30.38
CA LYS A 277 13.86 -55.49 -30.22
C LYS A 277 14.66 -56.13 -29.07
N PRO A 278 14.00 -56.61 -27.99
CA PRO A 278 14.68 -57.19 -26.83
C PRO A 278 15.69 -58.28 -27.20
N GLY A 279 16.86 -58.25 -26.57
CA GLY A 279 17.92 -59.26 -26.79
C GLY A 279 18.64 -59.18 -28.13
N THR A 280 18.39 -58.15 -28.95
CA THR A 280 19.03 -57.98 -30.27
C THR A 280 19.51 -56.55 -30.49
N ARG A 281 20.25 -56.30 -31.59
CA ARG A 281 20.64 -54.95 -32.04
C ARG A 281 19.64 -54.30 -32.99
N VAL A 282 18.54 -54.99 -33.31
CA VAL A 282 17.54 -54.49 -34.26
C VAL A 282 16.72 -53.38 -33.61
N ARG A 283 16.70 -52.20 -34.26
CA ARG A 283 15.87 -51.07 -33.85
C ARG A 283 15.28 -50.32 -35.05
N ARG A 284 14.16 -49.64 -34.81
CA ARG A 284 13.59 -48.62 -35.72
C ARG A 284 13.53 -47.29 -35.01
N THR A 285 13.67 -46.19 -35.75
CA THR A 285 13.69 -44.84 -35.18
C THR A 285 12.75 -43.91 -35.93
N ALA A 286 12.15 -42.98 -35.20
CA ALA A 286 11.36 -41.87 -35.75
C ALA A 286 11.73 -40.58 -34.99
N GLN A 287 11.53 -39.42 -35.61
CA GLN A 287 11.92 -38.13 -35.03
C GLN A 287 10.86 -37.05 -35.25
N GLY A 288 10.74 -36.14 -34.28
CA GLY A 288 9.85 -34.98 -34.32
C GLY A 288 10.47 -33.79 -33.61
N ARG A 289 10.11 -32.58 -34.06
CA ARG A 289 10.62 -31.32 -33.50
C ARG A 289 9.60 -30.73 -32.52
N LEU A 290 10.02 -30.49 -31.28
CA LEU A 290 9.30 -29.69 -30.31
C LEU A 290 9.82 -28.24 -30.35
N VAL A 291 8.91 -27.28 -30.55
CA VAL A 291 9.17 -25.85 -30.45
C VAL A 291 8.30 -25.28 -29.34
N VAL A 292 8.93 -24.69 -28.32
CA VAL A 292 8.22 -24.04 -27.22
C VAL A 292 8.40 -22.54 -27.34
N GLN A 293 7.29 -21.83 -27.42
CA GLN A 293 7.22 -20.37 -27.55
C GLN A 293 6.78 -19.73 -26.23
N ALA A 294 7.25 -18.53 -25.91
CA ALA A 294 6.82 -17.74 -24.77
C ALA A 294 6.14 -16.46 -25.27
N PRO A 295 4.91 -16.14 -24.84
CA PRO A 295 4.22 -14.92 -25.26
C PRO A 295 4.98 -13.68 -24.81
N ALA A 296 4.74 -12.55 -25.49
CA ALA A 296 5.35 -11.28 -25.12
C ALA A 296 4.92 -10.85 -23.71
N GLU A 297 5.88 -10.60 -22.84
CA GLU A 297 5.68 -10.12 -21.47
C GLU A 297 6.59 -8.92 -21.21
N PHE A 298 6.07 -7.87 -20.57
CA PHE A 298 6.86 -6.68 -20.27
C PHE A 298 7.79 -6.92 -19.08
N VAL A 299 9.08 -6.66 -19.30
CA VAL A 299 10.08 -6.54 -18.24
C VAL A 299 10.08 -5.12 -17.69
N GLN A 300 9.84 -4.12 -18.57
CA GLN A 300 9.73 -2.72 -18.19
C GLN A 300 8.57 -2.07 -18.95
N HIS A 301 7.59 -1.57 -18.20
CA HIS A 301 6.46 -0.84 -18.74
C HIS A 301 6.78 0.65 -18.93
N PRO A 302 6.19 1.31 -19.95
CA PRO A 302 6.27 2.76 -20.07
C PRO A 302 5.55 3.44 -18.90
N GLN A 303 6.15 4.51 -18.37
CA GLN A 303 5.61 5.27 -17.24
C GLN A 303 5.13 6.64 -17.71
N SER A 304 4.03 7.13 -17.14
CA SER A 304 3.55 8.48 -17.44
C SER A 304 4.53 9.52 -16.91
N ILE A 305 4.80 10.56 -17.70
CA ILE A 305 5.77 11.61 -17.35
C ILE A 305 5.20 12.99 -17.61
N SER A 306 5.61 13.94 -16.78
CA SER A 306 5.32 15.37 -16.96
C SER A 306 6.62 16.12 -17.24
N ARG A 307 6.67 16.86 -18.35
CA ARG A 307 7.90 17.56 -18.80
C ARG A 307 7.61 18.97 -19.30
N PRO A 308 8.47 19.96 -19.01
CA PRO A 308 8.31 21.31 -19.54
C PRO A 308 8.37 21.37 -21.07
N VAL A 309 7.65 22.32 -21.68
CA VAL A 309 7.77 22.63 -23.12
C VAL A 309 9.24 22.86 -23.49
N GLY A 310 9.64 22.37 -24.67
CA GLY A 310 10.99 22.51 -25.22
C GLY A 310 12.01 21.51 -24.67
N THR A 311 11.66 20.71 -23.66
CA THR A 311 12.53 19.63 -23.15
C THR A 311 12.34 18.33 -23.94
N THR A 312 13.08 17.28 -23.57
CA THR A 312 13.00 15.95 -24.21
C THR A 312 12.24 14.97 -23.33
N ALA A 313 11.32 14.20 -23.93
CA ALA A 313 10.60 13.11 -23.29
C ALA A 313 11.19 11.78 -23.73
N ILE A 314 11.34 10.85 -22.80
CA ILE A 314 11.85 9.50 -23.07
C ILE A 314 10.91 8.51 -22.40
N PHE A 315 10.39 7.57 -23.18
CA PHE A 315 9.66 6.42 -22.70
C PHE A 315 10.47 5.15 -22.99
N THR A 316 10.53 4.25 -22.02
CA THR A 316 11.14 2.94 -22.16
C THR A 316 10.08 1.86 -22.09
N CYS A 317 10.21 0.88 -22.97
CA CYS A 317 9.34 -0.28 -23.03
C CYS A 317 10.21 -1.47 -23.41
N VAL A 318 10.35 -2.44 -22.51
CA VAL A 318 11.17 -3.64 -22.74
C VAL A 318 10.28 -4.84 -22.50
N ALA A 319 10.24 -5.74 -23.48
CA ALA A 319 9.50 -6.98 -23.41
C ALA A 319 10.42 -8.18 -23.69
N GLN A 320 10.10 -9.30 -23.06
CA GLN A 320 10.71 -10.60 -23.29
C GLN A 320 9.68 -11.55 -23.91
N GLY A 321 10.16 -12.61 -24.55
CA GLY A 321 9.34 -13.60 -25.21
C GLY A 321 10.19 -14.45 -26.15
N GLU A 322 9.66 -15.60 -26.55
CA GLU A 322 10.31 -16.52 -27.50
C GLU A 322 9.28 -16.89 -28.58
N PRO A 323 9.44 -16.47 -29.84
CA PRO A 323 10.54 -15.66 -30.36
C PRO A 323 10.60 -14.23 -29.77
N PRO A 324 11.74 -13.52 -29.87
CA PRO A 324 11.87 -12.17 -29.36
C PRO A 324 10.75 -11.23 -29.87
N PRO A 325 10.05 -10.52 -28.97
CA PRO A 325 8.90 -9.70 -29.35
C PRO A 325 9.31 -8.45 -30.13
N GLN A 326 8.47 -8.06 -31.08
CA GLN A 326 8.58 -6.80 -31.81
C GLN A 326 7.83 -5.70 -31.07
N ILE A 327 8.45 -4.52 -30.95
CA ILE A 327 7.88 -3.38 -30.24
C ILE A 327 7.35 -2.35 -31.25
N THR A 328 6.09 -1.98 -31.07
CA THR A 328 5.39 -0.93 -31.83
C THR A 328 4.86 0.13 -30.88
N TRP A 329 5.04 1.41 -31.22
CA TRP A 329 4.46 2.52 -30.48
C TRP A 329 3.28 3.12 -31.21
N LEU A 330 2.23 3.46 -30.46
CA LEU A 330 1.10 4.22 -30.95
C LEU A 330 1.01 5.57 -30.21
N LYS A 331 0.54 6.60 -30.90
CA LYS A 331 0.10 7.88 -30.31
C LYS A 331 -1.39 8.04 -30.62
N ASN A 332 -2.22 8.12 -29.58
CA ASN A 332 -3.69 8.24 -29.73
C ASN A 332 -4.30 7.16 -30.65
N GLY A 333 -3.77 5.92 -30.57
CA GLY A 333 -4.25 4.77 -31.35
C GLY A 333 -3.70 4.65 -32.77
N GLN A 334 -2.87 5.58 -33.25
CA GLN A 334 -2.21 5.50 -34.57
C GLN A 334 -0.74 5.13 -34.42
N ILE A 335 -0.22 4.34 -35.37
CA ILE A 335 1.21 3.95 -35.39
C ILE A 335 2.08 5.19 -35.46
N LEU A 336 3.03 5.25 -34.53
CA LEU A 336 3.94 6.37 -34.40
C LEU A 336 5.06 6.23 -35.43
N GLU A 337 5.17 7.20 -36.32
CA GLU A 337 6.23 7.27 -37.32
C GLU A 337 7.45 8.03 -36.80
N THR A 338 8.65 7.56 -37.16
CA THR A 338 9.90 8.22 -36.79
C THR A 338 10.15 9.46 -37.64
N SER A 339 10.64 10.54 -37.02
CA SER A 339 11.01 11.82 -37.65
C SER A 339 12.26 12.40 -36.96
N ASP A 340 12.63 13.64 -37.23
CA ASP A 340 13.68 14.33 -36.44
C ASP A 340 13.20 14.73 -35.05
N HIS A 341 11.89 14.95 -34.90
CA HIS A 341 11.23 15.23 -33.62
C HIS A 341 11.06 13.98 -32.76
N ILE A 342 10.79 12.82 -33.38
CA ILE A 342 10.53 11.54 -32.69
C ILE A 342 11.47 10.45 -33.17
N LYS A 343 12.29 9.89 -32.28
CA LYS A 343 13.23 8.80 -32.57
C LYS A 343 12.89 7.54 -31.77
N LEU A 344 12.92 6.40 -32.44
CA LEU A 344 12.88 5.07 -31.84
C LEU A 344 14.31 4.49 -31.83
N LYS A 345 14.75 3.95 -30.70
CA LYS A 345 16.08 3.35 -30.52
C LYS A 345 15.97 1.95 -29.91
N ASN A 346 17.04 1.16 -30.04
CA ASN A 346 17.18 -0.16 -29.43
C ASN A 346 16.01 -1.09 -29.79
N ASN A 347 15.81 -1.36 -31.09
CA ASN A 347 14.66 -2.12 -31.61
C ASN A 347 13.32 -1.59 -31.09
N ASN A 348 13.16 -0.26 -31.15
CA ASN A 348 11.97 0.47 -30.71
C ASN A 348 11.64 0.39 -29.20
N SER A 349 12.51 -0.18 -28.36
CA SER A 349 12.30 -0.21 -26.90
C SER A 349 12.38 1.17 -26.24
N THR A 350 13.02 2.13 -26.90
CA THR A 350 13.13 3.52 -26.39
C THR A 350 12.50 4.49 -27.37
N LEU A 351 11.45 5.18 -26.93
CA LEU A 351 10.82 6.29 -27.64
C LEU A 351 11.36 7.60 -27.08
N THR A 352 11.95 8.43 -27.94
CA THR A 352 12.46 9.77 -27.58
C THR A 352 11.73 10.84 -28.40
N ILE A 353 11.20 11.86 -27.74
CA ILE A 353 10.55 13.02 -28.34
C ILE A 353 11.35 14.26 -27.94
N TYR A 354 11.99 14.91 -28.90
CA TYR A 354 12.83 16.09 -28.67
C TYR A 354 11.98 17.37 -28.69
N GLY A 355 12.32 18.41 -27.92
CA GLY A 355 11.66 19.71 -28.06
C GLY A 355 10.13 19.65 -27.92
N ILE A 356 9.62 18.96 -26.90
CA ILE A 356 8.18 18.69 -26.69
C ILE A 356 7.35 19.98 -26.81
N ASN A 357 6.22 19.90 -27.52
CA ASN A 357 5.22 20.97 -27.64
C ASN A 357 3.80 20.46 -27.32
N GLN A 358 2.78 21.32 -27.46
CA GLN A 358 1.38 20.97 -27.13
C GLN A 358 0.85 19.76 -27.89
N ALA A 359 1.21 19.64 -29.18
CA ALA A 359 0.72 18.57 -30.02
C ALA A 359 1.28 17.20 -29.60
N ASP A 360 2.33 17.17 -28.77
CA ASP A 360 2.91 15.95 -28.21
C ASP A 360 2.19 15.45 -26.97
N GLU A 361 1.33 16.26 -26.33
CA GLU A 361 0.51 15.78 -25.21
C GLU A 361 -0.46 14.70 -25.70
N ALA A 362 -0.23 13.47 -25.27
CA ALA A 362 -0.95 12.30 -25.75
C ALA A 362 -0.78 11.11 -24.81
N ILE A 363 -1.57 10.07 -25.06
CA ILE A 363 -1.31 8.73 -24.54
C ILE A 363 -0.46 7.99 -25.57
N TYR A 364 0.72 7.57 -25.14
CA TYR A 364 1.64 6.74 -25.89
C TYR A 364 1.46 5.29 -25.45
N GLN A 365 1.17 4.42 -26.41
CA GLN A 365 0.95 3.00 -26.14
C GLN A 365 2.08 2.18 -26.74
N CYS A 366 2.73 1.37 -25.92
CA CYS A 366 3.68 0.37 -26.37
C CYS A 366 2.96 -0.97 -26.53
N ILE A 367 3.11 -1.59 -27.69
CA ILE A 367 2.63 -2.94 -28.00
C ILE A 367 3.85 -3.81 -28.23
N ALA A 368 3.94 -4.92 -27.52
CA ALA A 368 4.94 -5.96 -27.73
C ALA A 368 4.25 -7.22 -28.22
N GLU A 369 4.69 -7.76 -29.36
CA GLU A 369 4.02 -8.89 -30.02
C GLU A 369 5.04 -9.90 -30.57
N ASN A 370 4.72 -11.18 -30.43
CA ASN A 370 5.35 -12.28 -31.15
C ASN A 370 4.29 -13.30 -31.59
N SER A 371 4.72 -14.37 -32.26
CA SER A 371 3.82 -15.43 -32.75
C SER A 371 3.06 -16.18 -31.65
N ALA A 372 3.47 -16.05 -30.38
CA ALA A 372 2.83 -16.70 -29.24
C ALA A 372 1.85 -15.79 -28.49
N GLY A 373 1.89 -14.48 -28.73
CA GLY A 373 0.94 -13.54 -28.13
C GLY A 373 1.42 -12.10 -28.15
N SER A 374 0.52 -11.20 -27.74
CA SER A 374 0.74 -9.76 -27.66
C SER A 374 0.39 -9.22 -26.29
N THR A 375 1.13 -8.21 -25.84
CA THR A 375 0.81 -7.42 -24.65
C THR A 375 0.93 -5.93 -24.95
N GLN A 376 0.20 -5.09 -24.21
CA GLN A 376 0.17 -3.65 -24.43
C GLN A 376 0.14 -2.87 -23.11
N ALA A 377 0.84 -1.74 -23.08
CA ALA A 377 0.88 -0.84 -21.94
C ALA A 377 0.87 0.62 -22.42
N SER A 378 0.26 1.51 -21.64
CA SER A 378 0.08 2.92 -22.02
C SER A 378 0.69 3.86 -20.98
N ALA A 379 1.25 4.96 -21.46
CA ALA A 379 1.78 6.03 -20.64
C ALA A 379 1.35 7.39 -21.19
N ARG A 380 1.01 8.33 -20.31
CA ARG A 380 0.63 9.69 -20.68
C ARG A 380 1.86 10.60 -20.67
N LEU A 381 2.03 11.39 -21.74
CA LEU A 381 2.88 12.57 -21.70
C LEU A 381 2.02 13.76 -21.30
N THR A 382 2.39 14.44 -20.22
CA THR A 382 1.80 15.74 -19.84
C THR A 382 2.82 16.83 -20.08
N VAL A 383 2.46 17.83 -20.88
CA VAL A 383 3.37 18.93 -21.21
C VAL A 383 3.13 20.08 -20.24
N LEU A 384 4.16 20.42 -19.47
CA LEU A 384 4.11 21.49 -18.47
C LEU A 384 4.45 22.83 -19.14
N TRP A 385 3.53 23.77 -19.05
CA TRP A 385 3.70 25.13 -19.55
C TRP A 385 4.11 26.05 -18.41
N ALA A 386 4.97 27.03 -18.70
CA ALA A 386 5.34 28.06 -17.73
C ALA A 386 4.13 28.93 -17.30
N ASP A 387 3.05 28.96 -18.09
CA ASP A 387 1.90 29.86 -17.90
C ASP A 387 0.68 29.21 -17.21
N GLY A 388 0.89 28.13 -16.44
CA GLY A 388 -0.18 27.41 -15.74
C GLY A 388 -0.46 27.87 -14.29
N LEU A 389 0.30 28.83 -13.76
CA LEU A 389 0.17 29.30 -12.38
C LEU A 389 -0.57 30.65 -12.35
N PRO A 390 -1.46 30.87 -11.37
CA PRO A 390 -2.11 32.17 -11.21
C PRO A 390 -1.05 33.25 -10.94
N GLY A 391 -1.36 34.48 -11.32
CA GLY A 391 -0.53 35.64 -10.99
C GLY A 391 -0.41 35.85 -9.47
N PRO A 392 0.46 36.75 -9.00
CA PRO A 392 0.51 37.12 -7.59
C PRO A 392 -0.81 37.79 -7.16
N PRO A 393 -1.34 37.49 -5.95
CA PRO A 393 -2.49 38.20 -5.38
C PRO A 393 -2.24 39.71 -5.33
N GLN A 394 -3.30 40.49 -5.53
CA GLN A 394 -3.20 41.93 -5.76
C GLN A 394 -3.61 42.74 -4.54
N SER A 395 -3.18 44.00 -4.47
CA SER A 395 -3.63 44.97 -3.46
C SER A 395 -3.51 44.46 -2.01
N VAL A 396 -2.40 43.78 -1.69
CA VAL A 396 -2.15 43.31 -0.33
C VAL A 396 -1.99 44.51 0.60
N ARG A 397 -2.75 44.52 1.70
CA ARG A 397 -2.75 45.59 2.71
C ARG A 397 -2.81 44.96 4.09
N ALA A 398 -2.11 45.57 5.04
CA ALA A 398 -2.14 45.17 6.43
C ALA A 398 -2.44 46.40 7.30
N GLU A 399 -3.41 46.27 8.20
CA GLU A 399 -3.90 47.35 9.06
C GLU A 399 -3.87 46.89 10.52
N THR A 400 -3.31 47.71 11.39
CA THR A 400 -3.23 47.40 12.82
C THR A 400 -4.59 47.52 13.48
N VAL A 401 -4.99 46.48 14.23
CA VAL A 401 -6.28 46.44 14.94
C VAL A 401 -6.07 46.67 16.44
N SER A 402 -5.09 46.01 17.05
CA SER A 402 -4.77 46.16 18.47
C SER A 402 -3.28 45.95 18.76
N ALA A 403 -2.91 45.92 20.05
CA ALA A 403 -1.56 45.57 20.48
C ALA A 403 -1.15 44.13 20.13
N THR A 404 -2.10 43.25 19.81
CA THR A 404 -1.84 41.83 19.55
C THR A 404 -2.50 41.32 18.28
N THR A 405 -3.11 42.20 17.49
CA THR A 405 -3.87 41.81 16.29
C THR A 405 -3.64 42.74 15.11
N ILE A 406 -3.48 42.15 13.93
CA ILE A 406 -3.33 42.82 12.63
C ILE A 406 -4.28 42.18 11.63
N GLN A 407 -4.94 42.98 10.81
CA GLN A 407 -5.81 42.51 9.75
C GLN A 407 -5.10 42.63 8.40
N VAL A 408 -5.01 41.53 7.65
CA VAL A 408 -4.43 41.49 6.31
C VAL A 408 -5.53 41.26 5.28
N SER A 409 -5.55 42.06 4.20
CA SER A 409 -6.53 41.94 3.10
C SER A 409 -5.84 41.91 1.74
N TRP A 410 -6.45 41.25 0.76
CA TRP A 410 -5.95 41.13 -0.61
C TRP A 410 -7.08 40.98 -1.63
N LYS A 411 -6.73 41.04 -2.91
CA LYS A 411 -7.61 40.77 -4.05
C LYS A 411 -7.08 39.61 -4.88
N GLU A 412 -7.96 39.02 -5.69
CA GLU A 412 -7.59 37.97 -6.64
C GLU A 412 -6.46 38.41 -7.60
N PRO A 413 -5.66 37.46 -8.12
CA PRO A 413 -4.68 37.72 -9.17
C PRO A 413 -5.31 38.27 -10.46
N LEU A 414 -4.61 39.19 -11.15
CA LEU A 414 -5.01 39.68 -12.49
C LEU A 414 -5.04 38.57 -13.54
N GLN A 415 -4.05 37.66 -13.48
CA GLN A 415 -4.06 36.40 -14.23
C GLN A 415 -4.69 35.32 -13.36
N ASN A 416 -6.03 35.27 -13.35
CA ASN A 416 -6.78 34.30 -12.58
C ASN A 416 -6.98 33.01 -13.39
N THR A 417 -6.57 31.87 -12.84
CA THR A 417 -6.95 30.55 -13.38
C THR A 417 -8.20 30.09 -12.63
N LYS A 418 -9.18 29.47 -13.30
CA LYS A 418 -10.38 28.93 -12.61
C LYS A 418 -10.08 27.77 -11.62
N GLU A 419 -8.79 27.52 -11.34
CA GLU A 419 -8.25 26.40 -10.58
C GLU A 419 -7.67 26.80 -9.22
N ILE A 420 -7.81 28.05 -8.77
CA ILE A 420 -7.33 28.46 -7.44
C ILE A 420 -8.09 27.67 -6.36
N ILE A 421 -7.35 26.88 -5.57
CA ILE A 421 -7.87 26.06 -4.48
C ILE A 421 -7.77 26.78 -3.12
N GLY A 422 -6.89 27.77 -2.99
CA GLY A 422 -6.72 28.56 -1.76
C GLY A 422 -5.53 29.51 -1.83
N TYR A 423 -5.28 30.18 -0.71
CA TYR A 423 -4.14 31.09 -0.52
C TYR A 423 -3.32 30.67 0.70
N VAL A 424 -2.05 31.07 0.75
CA VAL A 424 -1.21 30.91 1.94
C VAL A 424 -0.60 32.26 2.29
N LEU A 425 -0.89 32.71 3.51
CA LEU A 425 -0.36 33.94 4.11
C LEU A 425 0.95 33.61 4.83
N HIS A 426 2.01 34.33 4.49
CA HIS A 426 3.33 34.20 5.09
C HIS A 426 3.58 35.36 6.04
N ILE A 427 4.03 35.05 7.26
CA ILE A 427 4.10 36.02 8.35
C ILE A 427 5.42 35.83 9.10
N ARG A 428 6.09 36.93 9.39
CA ARG A 428 7.32 36.96 10.20
C ARG A 428 7.48 38.30 10.89
N LYS A 429 8.22 38.37 12.00
CA LYS A 429 8.68 39.67 12.49
C LYS A 429 9.63 40.27 11.47
N ALA A 430 9.52 41.57 11.23
CA ALA A 430 10.26 42.24 10.15
C ALA A 430 11.78 42.13 10.33
N ALA A 431 12.25 42.11 11.58
CA ALA A 431 13.66 41.99 11.96
C ALA A 431 14.20 40.56 11.97
N ASP A 432 13.32 39.56 11.91
CA ASP A 432 13.71 38.15 12.01
C ASP A 432 14.18 37.58 10.66
N PRO A 433 15.09 36.57 10.68
CA PRO A 433 15.48 35.83 9.48
C PRO A 433 14.27 35.17 8.80
N VAL A 434 14.36 34.98 7.48
CA VAL A 434 13.30 34.34 6.67
C VAL A 434 12.97 32.93 7.16
N GLU A 435 13.92 32.23 7.77
CA GLU A 435 13.72 30.87 8.31
C GLU A 435 12.75 30.80 9.50
N MET A 436 12.48 31.93 10.19
CA MET A 436 11.53 32.01 11.30
C MET A 436 10.12 32.43 10.85
N GLU A 437 9.86 32.35 9.56
CA GLU A 437 8.55 32.63 8.96
C GLU A 437 7.55 31.50 9.24
N TYR A 438 6.34 31.88 9.61
CA TYR A 438 5.22 30.97 9.75
C TYR A 438 4.18 31.18 8.65
N GLN A 439 3.35 30.17 8.42
CA GLN A 439 2.41 30.12 7.29
C GLN A 439 1.00 29.80 7.77
N GLU A 440 0.01 30.46 7.18
CA GLU A 440 -1.40 30.25 7.46
C GLU A 440 -2.16 29.99 6.15
N ALA A 441 -2.82 28.83 6.05
CA ALA A 441 -3.61 28.48 4.88
C ALA A 441 -5.01 29.11 4.95
N VAL A 442 -5.45 29.69 3.85
CA VAL A 442 -6.70 30.44 3.76
C VAL A 442 -7.56 29.93 2.61
N SER A 443 -8.87 29.80 2.85
CA SER A 443 -9.86 29.37 1.84
C SER A 443 -9.85 30.27 0.61
N LYS A 444 -10.15 29.69 -0.57
CA LYS A 444 -10.26 30.41 -1.86
C LYS A 444 -11.29 31.54 -1.88
N SER A 445 -12.27 31.53 -0.98
CA SER A 445 -13.32 32.55 -0.89
C SER A 445 -13.03 33.66 0.12
N THR A 446 -11.88 33.62 0.79
CA THR A 446 -11.49 34.58 1.82
C THR A 446 -10.51 35.59 1.26
N PHE A 447 -10.76 36.88 1.50
CA PHE A 447 -9.95 38.00 1.02
C PHE A 447 -9.43 38.91 2.15
N GLN A 448 -9.66 38.50 3.40
CA GLN A 448 -9.22 39.20 4.59
C GLN A 448 -9.05 38.21 5.74
N GLN A 449 -7.95 38.33 6.50
CA GLN A 449 -7.59 37.46 7.62
C GLN A 449 -7.15 38.30 8.83
N LEU A 450 -7.59 37.91 10.03
CA LEU A 450 -7.15 38.51 11.29
C LEU A 450 -6.04 37.65 11.90
N VAL A 451 -4.84 38.21 12.00
CA VAL A 451 -3.68 37.57 12.60
C VAL A 451 -3.61 37.99 14.07
N THR A 452 -3.71 37.03 14.97
CA THR A 452 -3.77 37.23 16.43
C THR A 452 -2.48 36.81 17.13
N ASP A 453 -2.43 36.96 18.45
CA ASP A 453 -1.33 36.52 19.31
C ASP A 453 0.03 37.13 18.95
N LEU A 454 0.00 38.34 18.39
CA LEU A 454 1.18 39.10 18.03
C LEU A 454 1.75 39.83 19.26
N GLU A 455 3.06 40.04 19.25
CA GLU A 455 3.72 40.85 20.27
C GLU A 455 3.38 42.34 20.14
N PRO A 456 3.13 43.06 21.25
CA PRO A 456 2.95 44.52 21.26
C PRO A 456 4.17 45.28 20.79
N SER A 457 3.94 46.44 20.16
CA SER A 457 4.98 47.33 19.62
C SER A 457 6.00 46.65 18.69
N THR A 458 5.58 45.61 17.98
CA THR A 458 6.45 44.80 17.11
C THR A 458 6.03 44.93 15.64
N SER A 459 7.02 45.13 14.77
CA SER A 459 6.82 45.19 13.32
C SER A 459 6.80 43.80 12.70
N TYR A 460 5.76 43.49 11.93
CA TYR A 460 5.59 42.24 11.18
C TYR A 460 5.56 42.50 9.69
N SER A 461 6.06 41.55 8.91
CA SER A 461 5.97 41.56 7.44
C SER A 461 5.08 40.43 6.93
N PHE A 462 4.27 40.75 5.94
CA PHE A 462 3.25 39.89 5.35
C PHE A 462 3.41 39.83 3.83
N TYR A 463 3.30 38.64 3.26
CA TYR A 463 3.03 38.46 1.83
C TYR A 463 2.19 37.21 1.61
N ILE A 464 1.55 37.10 0.45
CA ILE A 464 0.59 36.03 0.17
C ILE A 464 0.84 35.41 -1.20
N LYS A 465 0.57 34.10 -1.31
CA LYS A 465 0.63 33.32 -2.56
C LYS A 465 -0.71 32.62 -2.80
N ALA A 466 -1.12 32.53 -4.07
CA ALA A 466 -2.26 31.72 -4.50
C ALA A 466 -1.78 30.30 -4.84
N TYR A 467 -2.62 29.29 -4.62
CA TYR A 467 -2.30 27.90 -4.89
C TYR A 467 -3.32 27.25 -5.83
N THR A 468 -2.82 26.37 -6.69
CA THR A 468 -3.61 25.47 -7.56
C THR A 468 -3.15 24.03 -7.31
N SER A 469 -3.83 23.06 -7.93
CA SER A 469 -3.35 21.67 -8.00
C SER A 469 -1.96 21.54 -8.65
N ARG A 470 -1.50 22.56 -9.38
CA ARG A 470 -0.21 22.61 -10.09
C ARG A 470 0.92 23.28 -9.30
N GLY A 471 0.60 24.00 -8.22
CA GLY A 471 1.60 24.70 -7.39
C GLY A 471 1.23 26.14 -7.01
N ALA A 472 2.20 26.85 -6.42
CA ALA A 472 2.06 28.21 -5.89
C ALA A 472 2.34 29.30 -6.93
N SER A 473 1.63 30.42 -6.85
CA SER A 473 1.93 31.64 -7.60
C SER A 473 3.26 32.26 -7.17
N LYS A 474 3.70 33.27 -7.92
CA LYS A 474 4.68 34.25 -7.41
C LYS A 474 4.14 34.93 -6.13
N ALA A 475 5.04 35.36 -5.26
CA ALA A 475 4.68 36.12 -4.05
C ALA A 475 4.10 37.49 -4.42
N SER A 476 3.15 37.97 -3.61
CA SER A 476 2.74 39.37 -3.63
C SER A 476 3.87 40.30 -3.19
N GLU A 477 3.65 41.61 -3.34
CA GLU A 477 4.45 42.61 -2.64
C GLU A 477 4.41 42.38 -1.12
N VAL A 478 5.54 42.63 -0.46
CA VAL A 478 5.68 42.49 0.99
C VAL A 478 5.14 43.75 1.67
N THR A 479 4.24 43.59 2.62
CA THR A 479 3.69 44.69 3.44
C THR A 479 4.22 44.60 4.86
N VAL A 480 4.67 45.71 5.43
CA VAL A 480 5.17 45.78 6.81
C VAL A 480 4.28 46.70 7.63
N VAL A 481 3.90 46.25 8.83
CA VAL A 481 3.04 47.01 9.75
C VAL A 481 3.38 46.65 11.20
N SER A 482 3.21 47.59 12.12
CA SER A 482 3.53 47.43 13.55
C SER A 482 2.27 47.31 14.40
N THR A 483 2.27 46.41 15.38
CA THR A 483 1.22 46.34 16.41
C THR A 483 1.22 47.60 17.28
N LEU A 484 0.08 47.91 17.92
CA LEU A 484 0.00 48.98 18.92
C LEU A 484 0.78 48.60 20.20
N GLY A 485 1.04 49.59 21.05
CA GLY A 485 1.57 49.33 22.39
C GLY A 485 0.49 48.77 23.33
N GLU A 486 0.93 48.01 24.34
CA GLU A 486 0.05 47.46 25.37
C GLU A 486 -0.41 48.57 26.34
N VAL A 487 -1.71 48.66 26.59
CA VAL A 487 -2.28 49.50 27.67
C VAL A 487 -2.28 48.74 29.00
N PRO A 488 -2.23 49.42 30.15
CA PRO A 488 -2.12 48.74 31.43
C PRO A 488 -3.29 47.81 31.73
N ALA A 489 -3.00 46.71 32.43
CA ALA A 489 -4.04 45.81 32.92
C ALA A 489 -4.96 46.50 33.95
N MET A 490 -6.17 45.95 34.09
CA MET A 490 -7.18 46.47 35.03
C MET A 490 -6.67 46.36 36.48
N PRO A 491 -6.58 47.46 37.25
CA PRO A 491 -6.03 47.44 38.62
C PRO A 491 -7.00 46.80 39.61
N SER A 492 -6.51 46.27 40.74
CA SER A 492 -7.42 45.90 41.84
C SER A 492 -8.03 47.17 42.48
N LEU A 493 -9.18 47.06 43.14
CA LEU A 493 -9.80 48.19 43.87
C LEU A 493 -10.58 47.69 45.06
N PHE A 494 -10.21 48.17 46.23
CA PHE A 494 -10.83 47.92 47.53
C PHE A 494 -11.29 49.23 48.13
N ILE A 495 -12.46 49.23 48.76
CA ILE A 495 -13.07 50.43 49.31
C ILE A 495 -13.36 50.22 50.79
N LYS A 496 -12.87 51.12 51.63
CA LYS A 496 -13.11 51.13 53.08
C LYS A 496 -13.74 52.45 53.50
N VAL A 497 -14.89 52.40 54.18
CA VAL A 497 -15.51 53.59 54.78
C VAL A 497 -14.69 54.00 56.00
N VAL A 498 -14.20 55.25 56.02
CA VAL A 498 -13.40 55.79 57.14
C VAL A 498 -14.31 56.48 58.16
N ASN A 499 -15.24 57.31 57.68
CA ASN A 499 -16.27 57.97 58.47
C ASN A 499 -17.47 58.34 57.56
N SER A 500 -18.46 59.08 58.08
CA SER A 500 -19.67 59.46 57.33
C SER A 500 -19.46 60.39 56.14
N THR A 501 -18.26 60.94 55.94
CA THR A 501 -17.93 61.86 54.82
C THR A 501 -16.67 61.47 54.05
N THR A 502 -16.03 60.36 54.40
CA THR A 502 -14.74 59.95 53.83
C THR A 502 -14.68 58.46 53.56
N VAL A 503 -14.25 58.12 52.35
CA VAL A 503 -13.98 56.75 51.92
C VAL A 503 -12.52 56.64 51.48
N GLN A 504 -11.83 55.60 51.92
CA GLN A 504 -10.50 55.26 51.46
C GLN A 504 -10.60 54.20 50.35
N ALA A 505 -10.10 54.55 49.18
CA ALA A 505 -9.86 53.62 48.08
C ALA A 505 -8.42 53.09 48.19
N THR A 506 -8.24 51.78 48.16
CA THR A 506 -6.92 51.11 48.14
C THR A 506 -6.83 50.14 46.98
N TRP A 507 -5.65 50.02 46.38
CA TRP A 507 -5.37 49.10 45.28
C TRP A 507 -3.97 48.53 45.41
N GLU A 508 -3.76 47.36 44.81
CA GLU A 508 -2.45 46.75 44.75
C GLU A 508 -1.73 47.23 43.46
N PRO A 509 -0.44 47.56 43.52
CA PRO A 509 0.36 47.77 42.33
C PRO A 509 0.29 46.51 41.46
N SER A 510 -0.04 46.67 40.18
CA SER A 510 -0.04 45.53 39.25
C SER A 510 1.36 44.89 39.23
N ILE A 511 1.43 43.56 39.36
CA ILE A 511 2.65 42.78 39.69
C ILE A 511 3.81 42.96 38.69
N LYS A 512 3.57 43.54 37.50
CA LYS A 512 4.61 43.88 36.52
C LYS A 512 5.12 45.32 36.76
N LEU A 513 6.24 45.46 37.46
CA LEU A 513 6.95 46.75 37.62
C LEU A 513 7.22 47.38 36.23
N GLY A 514 6.75 48.60 36.00
CA GLY A 514 7.13 49.44 34.85
C GLY A 514 6.13 49.55 33.68
N GLN A 515 4.96 48.88 33.72
CA GLN A 515 3.97 48.96 32.61
C GLN A 515 2.95 50.11 32.71
N HIS A 516 2.90 50.86 33.82
CA HIS A 516 1.97 51.97 34.03
C HIS A 516 2.68 53.21 34.61
N GLU A 517 2.22 54.40 34.23
CA GLU A 517 2.75 55.70 34.68
C GLU A 517 1.97 56.25 35.88
N GLY A 518 0.73 55.80 36.07
CA GLY A 518 -0.10 56.20 37.19
C GLY A 518 -1.52 55.66 37.12
N PHE A 519 -2.37 56.18 38.00
CA PHE A 519 -3.78 55.82 38.09
C PHE A 519 -4.69 57.03 37.90
N LYS A 520 -5.89 56.80 37.37
CA LYS A 520 -6.96 57.80 37.30
C LYS A 520 -8.14 57.29 38.12
N LEU A 521 -8.47 58.01 39.19
CA LEU A 521 -9.61 57.72 40.06
C LEU A 521 -10.77 58.67 39.78
N PHE A 522 -11.96 58.10 39.65
CA PHE A 522 -13.21 58.81 39.42
C PHE A 522 -14.24 58.37 40.45
N TYR A 523 -15.15 59.25 40.85
CA TYR A 523 -16.26 58.88 41.72
C TYR A 523 -17.52 59.67 41.38
N ARG A 524 -18.70 59.08 41.59
CA ARG A 524 -19.98 59.76 41.42
C ARG A 524 -21.02 59.24 42.39
N LYS A 525 -22.03 60.06 42.69
CA LYS A 525 -23.27 59.54 43.28
C LYS A 525 -23.94 58.65 42.25
N VAL A 526 -24.43 57.47 42.65
CA VAL A 526 -24.99 56.47 41.70
C VAL A 526 -26.12 57.03 40.84
N HIS A 527 -26.87 58.03 41.33
CA HIS A 527 -27.97 58.67 40.60
C HIS A 527 -27.53 59.83 39.68
N LEU A 528 -26.24 60.15 39.60
CA LEU A 528 -25.70 61.17 38.68
C LEU A 528 -25.02 60.48 37.49
N SER A 529 -25.14 61.08 36.31
CA SER A 529 -24.51 60.55 35.09
C SER A 529 -23.03 60.89 35.00
N GLN A 530 -22.60 62.02 35.55
CA GLN A 530 -21.22 62.52 35.46
C GLN A 530 -20.36 62.08 36.64
N TYR A 531 -19.11 61.71 36.35
CA TYR A 531 -18.09 61.46 37.37
C TYR A 531 -17.37 62.73 37.77
N THR A 532 -17.08 62.83 39.06
CA THR A 532 -16.07 63.74 39.60
C THR A 532 -14.69 63.10 39.43
N GLY A 533 -13.73 63.83 38.87
CA GLY A 533 -12.39 63.34 38.51
C GLY A 533 -12.02 63.63 37.04
N PRO A 534 -10.90 63.08 36.51
CA PRO A 534 -10.00 62.15 37.19
C PRO A 534 -9.14 62.83 38.26
N VAL A 535 -9.00 62.17 39.40
CA VAL A 535 -7.85 62.38 40.27
C VAL A 535 -6.69 61.58 39.66
N VAL A 536 -5.71 62.29 39.11
CA VAL A 536 -4.50 61.67 38.53
C VAL A 536 -3.51 61.41 39.66
N LEU A 537 -3.12 60.15 39.81
CA LEU A 537 -2.27 59.67 40.89
C LEU A 537 -0.99 59.07 40.30
N PRO A 538 0.19 59.38 40.87
CA PRO A 538 1.45 58.73 40.51
C PRO A 538 1.43 57.20 40.68
N SER A 539 2.34 56.48 40.00
CA SER A 539 2.41 55.01 40.01
C SER A 539 2.72 54.40 41.38
N ASP A 540 3.35 55.13 42.30
CA ASP A 540 3.70 54.68 43.66
C ASP A 540 2.54 54.82 44.66
N VAL A 541 1.47 55.54 44.30
CA VAL A 541 0.30 55.70 45.16
C VAL A 541 -0.58 54.45 45.08
N THR A 542 -0.91 53.88 46.24
CA THR A 542 -1.74 52.67 46.39
C THR A 542 -3.01 52.90 47.21
N ALA A 543 -3.20 54.12 47.71
CA ALA A 543 -4.36 54.50 48.50
C ALA A 543 -4.72 55.97 48.29
N TYR A 544 -6.01 56.28 48.27
CA TYR A 544 -6.51 57.65 48.17
C TYR A 544 -7.78 57.82 49.01
N ASN A 545 -7.82 58.89 49.80
CA ASN A 545 -8.99 59.25 50.61
C ASN A 545 -9.87 60.21 49.82
N ILE A 546 -11.08 59.77 49.47
CA ILE A 546 -12.12 60.60 48.88
C ILE A 546 -12.90 61.23 50.04
N THR A 547 -12.73 62.54 50.22
CA THR A 547 -13.32 63.32 51.31
C THR A 547 -14.49 64.19 50.82
N HIS A 548 -15.18 64.86 51.75
CA HIS A 548 -16.33 65.74 51.46
C HIS A 548 -17.50 65.02 50.77
N LEU A 549 -17.68 63.74 51.11
CA LEU A 549 -18.82 62.95 50.64
C LEU A 549 -20.04 63.19 51.51
N ASP A 550 -21.22 63.18 50.89
CA ASP A 550 -22.48 63.24 51.64
C ASP A 550 -22.75 61.94 52.41
N ALA A 551 -23.10 62.09 53.69
CA ALA A 551 -23.54 60.98 54.52
C ALA A 551 -24.80 60.33 53.96
N SER A 552 -24.93 59.01 54.15
CA SER A 552 -26.05 58.18 53.69
C SER A 552 -26.25 58.08 52.17
N VAL A 553 -25.27 58.52 51.36
CA VAL A 553 -25.31 58.42 49.89
C VAL A 553 -24.47 57.24 49.39
N VAL A 554 -24.91 56.62 48.29
CA VAL A 554 -24.16 55.56 47.59
C VAL A 554 -23.33 56.18 46.47
N TYR A 555 -22.04 55.92 46.50
CA TYR A 555 -21.08 56.33 45.49
C TYR A 555 -20.60 55.14 44.66
N GLU A 556 -20.38 55.39 43.38
CA GLU A 556 -19.65 54.53 42.47
C GLU A 556 -18.25 55.10 42.30
N VAL A 557 -17.22 54.30 42.59
CA VAL A 557 -15.80 54.64 42.46
C VAL A 557 -15.20 53.80 41.35
N LYS A 558 -14.51 54.45 40.42
CA LYS A 558 -13.87 53.86 39.25
C LYS A 558 -12.37 54.16 39.28
N LEU A 559 -11.53 53.15 39.11
CA LEU A 559 -10.07 53.27 39.05
C LEU A 559 -9.55 52.59 37.78
N LEU A 560 -8.66 53.26 37.05
CA LEU A 560 -7.91 52.68 35.93
C LEU A 560 -6.43 53.06 36.01
N ALA A 561 -5.57 52.22 35.45
CA ALA A 561 -4.15 52.53 35.26
C ALA A 561 -3.92 53.06 33.85
N TYR A 562 -2.93 53.94 33.65
CA TYR A 562 -2.59 54.50 32.34
C TYR A 562 -1.09 54.47 32.08
N ASN A 563 -0.70 54.49 30.81
CA ASN A 563 0.68 54.66 30.34
C ASN A 563 0.71 55.52 29.07
N GLN A 564 1.90 55.75 28.50
CA GLN A 564 2.09 56.47 27.22
C GLN A 564 1.27 55.93 26.03
N HIS A 565 0.77 54.69 26.09
CA HIS A 565 -0.06 54.09 25.02
C HIS A 565 -1.56 54.24 25.27
N GLY A 566 -2.01 54.65 26.47
CA GLY A 566 -3.41 54.98 26.76
C GLY A 566 -3.92 54.52 28.12
N ASP A 567 -5.24 54.62 28.28
CA ASP A 567 -5.96 54.23 29.49
C ASP A 567 -6.31 52.74 29.44
N GLY A 568 -5.91 52.00 30.48
CA GLY A 568 -6.28 50.60 30.67
C GLY A 568 -7.75 50.42 31.06
N ASN A 569 -8.16 49.16 31.15
CA ASN A 569 -9.50 48.83 31.63
C ASN A 569 -9.71 49.26 33.09
N ALA A 570 -10.94 49.67 33.42
CA ALA A 570 -11.25 50.25 34.73
C ALA A 570 -11.94 49.25 35.69
N THR A 571 -11.54 49.27 36.96
CA THR A 571 -12.24 48.57 38.04
C THR A 571 -13.24 49.51 38.71
N VAL A 572 -14.46 49.02 38.90
CA VAL A 572 -15.56 49.76 39.53
C VAL A 572 -15.97 49.12 40.86
N ARG A 573 -16.26 49.94 41.87
CA ARG A 573 -16.78 49.54 43.19
C ARG A 573 -17.86 50.51 43.66
N PHE A 574 -18.85 49.98 44.38
CA PHE A 574 -19.89 50.78 45.00
C PHE A 574 -19.68 50.83 46.52
N VAL A 575 -19.97 51.97 47.13
CA VAL A 575 -19.81 52.20 48.57
C VAL A 575 -20.94 53.06 49.11
N SER A 576 -21.48 52.70 50.28
CA SER A 576 -22.50 53.47 51.00
C SER A 576 -21.91 53.97 52.33
N LEU A 577 -21.93 55.28 52.56
CA LEU A 577 -21.48 55.88 53.81
C LEU A 577 -22.65 55.86 54.80
N ARG A 578 -22.77 54.85 55.66
CA ARG A 578 -23.81 54.85 56.72
C ARG A 578 -23.35 55.68 57.91
N GLU A 579 -24.29 56.39 58.56
CA GLU A 579 -24.02 57.01 59.87
C GLU A 579 -23.66 55.92 60.89
N THR A 580 -22.51 56.07 61.54
CA THR A 580 -22.08 55.19 62.62
C THR A 580 -22.95 55.46 63.85
N VAL A 581 -23.99 54.64 64.04
CA VAL A 581 -24.73 54.59 65.31
C VAL A 581 -23.94 53.73 66.29
N GLU A 582 -23.38 54.35 67.34
CA GLU A 582 -22.96 53.63 68.54
C GLU A 582 -24.18 52.95 69.18
N ARG A 583 -24.12 51.64 69.46
CA ARG A 583 -25.08 51.02 70.38
C ARG A 583 -24.49 49.91 71.24
N THR A 584 -24.54 50.23 72.52
CA THR A 584 -24.44 49.42 73.74
C THR A 584 -25.55 48.36 73.85
N VAL A 585 -25.23 47.35 74.66
CA VAL A 585 -25.98 46.15 75.07
C VAL A 585 -27.37 46.41 75.64
N LEU A 586 -28.36 45.53 75.36
CA LEU A 586 -29.31 44.92 76.33
C LEU A 586 -30.41 44.06 75.64
N ASN A 587 -30.44 42.76 75.97
CA ASN A 587 -31.61 41.84 75.86
C ASN A 587 -32.71 42.25 76.89
N PRO A 588 -33.89 41.60 77.06
CA PRO A 588 -34.50 40.36 76.49
C PRO A 588 -36.03 40.58 76.16
N PRO A 589 -37.03 39.63 76.23
CA PRO A 589 -37.02 38.17 76.38
C PRO A 589 -38.06 37.35 75.55
N CYS A 590 -37.95 36.02 75.73
CA CYS A 590 -38.99 34.97 75.73
C CYS A 590 -39.57 34.44 74.42
N ASP A 591 -39.99 33.18 74.29
CA ASP A 591 -39.71 31.90 74.97
C ASP A 591 -40.63 30.88 74.25
N CYS A 592 -40.11 29.73 73.83
CA CYS A 592 -40.82 28.45 73.96
C CYS A 592 -39.92 27.26 73.62
N MET A 593 -39.51 26.62 74.70
CA MET A 593 -38.99 25.27 74.84
C MET A 593 -39.68 24.20 73.95
N LYS A 594 -38.91 23.22 73.48
CA LYS A 594 -38.69 21.99 74.26
C LYS A 594 -37.58 21.09 73.71
N ASP A 595 -36.73 20.73 74.67
CA ASP A 595 -36.05 19.48 74.90
C ASP A 595 -34.98 19.01 73.91
N LYS A 596 -33.82 18.50 74.35
CA LYS A 596 -33.03 18.63 75.58
C LYS A 596 -31.85 17.69 75.30
N GLN A 597 -30.64 18.18 75.58
CA GLN A 597 -29.50 17.41 76.10
C GLN A 597 -28.93 16.30 75.16
N THR A 598 -27.64 16.20 74.90
CA THR A 598 -26.47 16.74 75.62
C THR A 598 -25.21 16.42 74.83
N ASN A 599 -24.30 17.40 74.76
CA ASN A 599 -22.88 17.32 75.12
C ASN A 599 -22.11 16.03 74.73
N LYS A 600 -20.97 16.08 74.04
CA LYS A 600 -19.79 16.90 74.37
C LYS A 600 -18.78 16.82 73.22
N THR A 601 -18.11 17.94 73.02
CA THR A 601 -16.80 18.15 72.39
C THR A 601 -15.84 16.95 72.46
N SER A 602 -15.23 16.60 71.32
CA SER A 602 -13.92 15.96 71.30
C SER A 602 -13.16 16.32 70.02
N ALA A 603 -11.95 16.81 70.23
CA ALA A 603 -10.96 17.13 69.23
C ALA A 603 -10.70 15.97 68.27
N THR A 604 -11.04 16.11 66.99
CA THR A 604 -10.57 15.21 65.91
C THR A 604 -10.61 15.88 64.52
N GLY A 605 -10.42 17.20 64.44
CA GLY A 605 -10.08 17.86 63.16
C GLY A 605 -8.60 17.78 62.77
N ILE A 606 -7.80 17.14 63.63
CA ILE A 606 -6.33 17.03 63.52
C ILE A 606 -5.91 15.69 62.86
N ILE A 607 -6.85 14.80 62.49
CA ILE A 607 -6.54 13.43 61.99
C ILE A 607 -6.80 13.23 60.49
N ILE A 608 -7.38 14.20 59.76
CA ILE A 608 -7.52 14.12 58.29
C ILE A 608 -6.36 14.85 57.56
N GLY A 609 -5.53 15.61 58.29
CA GLY A 609 -4.31 16.23 57.75
C GLY A 609 -3.05 15.37 57.81
N ILE A 610 -3.02 14.29 58.62
CA ILE A 610 -1.81 13.49 58.85
C ILE A 610 -1.75 12.24 57.96
N HIS A 611 -2.87 11.70 57.48
CA HIS A 611 -2.85 10.52 56.59
C HIS A 611 -2.54 10.80 55.12
N ILE A 612 -2.75 12.04 54.64
CA ILE A 612 -2.40 12.44 53.26
C ILE A 612 -0.92 12.86 53.15
N GLY A 613 -0.32 13.34 54.26
CA GLY A 613 1.10 13.70 54.31
C GLY A 613 2.04 12.48 54.39
N VAL A 614 1.68 11.44 55.15
CA VAL A 614 2.56 10.27 55.34
C VAL A 614 2.57 9.33 54.12
N THR A 615 1.50 9.27 53.34
CA THR A 615 1.44 8.46 52.10
C THR A 615 2.23 9.08 50.95
N CYS A 616 2.31 10.41 50.83
CA CYS A 616 3.19 11.08 49.86
C CYS A 616 4.67 10.94 50.21
N ILE A 617 5.04 10.98 51.49
CA ILE A 617 6.45 10.86 51.91
C ILE A 617 6.97 9.42 51.71
N ILE A 618 6.16 8.39 51.94
CA ILE A 618 6.53 6.99 51.68
C ILE A 618 6.73 6.73 50.17
N PHE A 619 5.89 7.34 49.31
CA PHE A 619 6.02 7.19 47.86
C PHE A 619 7.27 7.90 47.30
N CYS A 620 7.61 9.09 47.81
CA CYS A 620 8.84 9.79 47.43
C CYS A 620 10.11 9.08 47.92
N VAL A 621 10.10 8.46 49.11
CA VAL A 621 11.26 7.71 49.63
C VAL A 621 11.44 6.37 48.90
N LEU A 622 10.37 5.69 48.46
CA LEU A 622 10.49 4.47 47.64
C LEU A 622 10.99 4.77 46.21
N PHE A 623 10.61 5.91 45.64
CA PHE A 623 11.10 6.32 44.31
C PHE A 623 12.59 6.72 44.33
N LEU A 624 13.06 7.35 45.41
CA LEU A 624 14.47 7.69 45.60
C LEU A 624 15.35 6.47 45.95
N MET A 625 14.80 5.44 46.63
CA MET A 625 15.55 4.23 46.98
C MET A 625 15.67 3.22 45.82
N PHE A 626 14.71 3.17 44.88
CA PHE A 626 14.77 2.28 43.70
C PHE A 626 15.27 2.98 42.42
N GLY A 627 15.35 4.31 42.38
CA GLY A 627 15.89 5.07 41.25
C GLY A 627 17.43 5.09 41.13
N TYR A 628 18.17 4.65 42.18
CA TYR A 628 19.64 4.76 42.24
C TYR A 628 20.39 3.42 42.26
N ARG A 629 19.82 2.34 41.68
CA ARG A 629 20.52 1.06 41.47
C ARG A 629 20.51 0.54 40.03
N GLY A 630 20.49 1.44 39.05
CA GLY A 630 20.46 1.09 37.62
C GLY A 630 21.73 1.43 36.81
N ARG A 631 22.75 2.09 37.38
CA ARG A 631 24.01 2.39 36.67
C ARG A 631 25.18 2.51 37.63
N LEU A 632 25.77 1.38 37.96
CA LEU A 632 27.22 1.16 38.16
C LEU A 632 27.39 -0.24 38.76
N LEU A 633 27.35 -1.27 37.91
CA LEU A 633 28.31 -2.36 38.02
C LEU A 633 28.46 -3.03 36.65
N MET A 634 29.71 -2.99 36.19
CA MET A 634 30.35 -3.89 35.24
C MET A 634 30.03 -3.73 33.75
N CYS A 635 30.86 -2.90 33.11
CA CYS A 635 31.66 -3.41 32.01
C CYS A 635 32.36 -4.71 32.46
N LYS A 636 31.99 -5.85 31.87
CA LYS A 636 32.92 -6.90 31.45
C LYS A 636 32.24 -7.91 30.53
N ASN A 637 32.59 -7.78 29.26
CA ASN A 637 32.89 -8.83 28.27
C ASN A 637 31.79 -9.72 27.64
N VAL A 638 31.71 -9.55 26.31
CA VAL A 638 31.90 -10.54 25.23
C VAL A 638 30.77 -11.53 24.89
N GLN A 639 30.38 -11.44 23.61
CA GLN A 639 29.85 -12.44 22.65
C GLN A 639 29.18 -13.72 23.17
N GLU A 640 27.98 -14.02 22.65
CA GLU A 640 27.80 -15.05 21.61
C GLU A 640 26.37 -15.08 21.06
N GLN A 641 26.26 -15.49 19.80
CA GLN A 641 25.03 -15.71 19.04
C GLN A 641 24.49 -17.14 19.20
N LEU A 642 23.22 -17.29 18.79
CA LEU A 642 22.55 -18.48 18.24
C LEU A 642 22.22 -19.64 19.20
N ALA A 643 20.92 -19.95 19.28
CA ALA A 643 20.45 -21.34 19.35
C ALA A 643 19.00 -21.49 18.85
N THR A 644 18.86 -22.32 17.82
CA THR A 644 17.66 -23.04 17.36
C THR A 644 17.18 -24.10 18.37
N PRO A 645 15.93 -24.61 18.29
CA PRO A 645 15.44 -25.64 19.22
C PRO A 645 15.75 -27.07 18.74
N GLN A 646 16.02 -27.96 19.71
CA GLN A 646 16.08 -29.42 19.53
C GLN A 646 14.95 -30.11 20.30
N VAL A 647 14.57 -31.29 19.80
CA VAL A 647 13.76 -32.34 20.48
C VAL A 647 14.47 -33.69 20.27
N PRO A 648 14.40 -34.65 21.23
CA PRO A 648 15.59 -35.31 21.79
C PRO A 648 15.82 -36.78 21.36
N ARG A 649 16.95 -37.33 21.82
CA ARG A 649 17.37 -38.73 21.70
C ARG A 649 17.20 -39.50 23.02
N SER A 650 16.85 -40.79 22.90
CA SER A 650 17.15 -41.83 23.90
C SER A 650 17.99 -42.95 23.28
N GLN A 651 18.72 -43.64 24.16
CA GLN A 651 19.92 -44.47 23.99
C GLN A 651 19.73 -45.86 23.32
N ARG A 652 20.79 -46.40 22.67
CA ARG A 652 21.62 -47.53 23.18
C ARG A 652 22.75 -47.93 22.19
N SER A 653 23.80 -48.50 22.81
CA SER A 653 25.10 -49.10 22.38
C SER A 653 25.08 -50.01 21.12
N ALA A 654 26.18 -50.42 20.44
CA ALA A 654 27.56 -50.69 20.87
C ALA A 654 28.53 -50.85 19.66
N ALA A 655 29.83 -50.62 19.93
CA ALA A 655 31.04 -51.35 19.49
C ALA A 655 31.39 -51.59 18.00
N GLY A 656 32.64 -51.27 17.64
CA GLY A 656 33.32 -51.78 16.45
C GLY A 656 34.66 -51.11 16.16
N PHE A 657 35.75 -51.72 16.64
CA PHE A 657 37.16 -51.32 16.59
C PHE A 657 37.79 -51.18 15.18
N ALA A 658 38.76 -50.27 15.04
CA ALA A 658 39.85 -50.28 14.03
C ALA A 658 40.91 -51.34 14.41
N PRO A 659 41.99 -51.70 13.63
CA PRO A 659 43.00 -50.73 13.15
C PRO A 659 43.87 -51.09 11.90
N ASN A 660 44.58 -50.06 11.43
CA ASN A 660 45.98 -49.96 10.93
C ASN A 660 46.60 -50.98 9.95
N GLY A 661 47.30 -50.45 8.94
CA GLY A 661 48.37 -51.15 8.22
C GLY A 661 49.02 -50.33 7.12
N ALA A 662 50.35 -50.26 7.12
CA ALA A 662 51.18 -49.28 6.43
C ALA A 662 51.78 -49.76 5.08
N ALA A 663 52.29 -48.76 4.34
CA ALA A 663 53.55 -48.75 3.58
C ALA A 663 53.68 -49.36 2.16
N ARG A 664 54.32 -48.53 1.31
CA ARG A 664 55.29 -48.84 0.21
C ARG A 664 54.73 -49.50 -1.06
N ARG A 665 55.27 -49.30 -2.27
CA ARG A 665 56.17 -48.34 -2.95
C ARG A 665 56.27 -48.87 -4.42
N GLU A 666 56.83 -48.04 -5.31
CA GLU A 666 57.25 -48.32 -6.70
C GLU A 666 56.13 -48.24 -7.78
N ARG A 667 56.34 -47.60 -8.94
CA ARG A 667 57.58 -47.42 -9.72
C ARG A 667 57.50 -46.20 -10.65
N ASP A 668 58.63 -45.51 -10.81
CA ASP A 668 58.94 -44.46 -11.78
C ASP A 668 58.85 -44.94 -13.24
N GLU A 669 58.55 -44.04 -14.18
CA GLU A 669 59.51 -43.61 -15.23
C GLU A 669 58.96 -42.52 -16.19
N ARG A 670 59.80 -41.48 -16.38
CA ARG A 670 60.05 -40.62 -17.57
C ARG A 670 58.96 -39.63 -18.08
N GLY A 671 59.29 -38.32 -18.02
CA GLY A 671 58.65 -37.22 -18.78
C GLY A 671 59.16 -37.12 -20.24
N PRO A 672 59.07 -35.97 -20.95
CA PRO A 672 58.73 -34.60 -20.51
C PRO A 672 57.78 -33.81 -21.46
N ASP A 673 57.74 -32.48 -21.25
CA ASP A 673 57.27 -31.38 -22.12
C ASP A 673 55.80 -30.94 -21.99
N ALA A 674 55.45 -29.65 -21.91
CA ALA A 674 56.18 -28.44 -21.63
C ALA A 674 55.16 -27.35 -21.23
N LYS A 675 55.49 -26.66 -20.14
CA LYS A 675 55.25 -25.25 -19.77
C LYS A 675 54.03 -24.51 -20.34
N ARG A 676 53.08 -24.26 -19.44
CA ARG A 676 52.23 -23.05 -19.41
C ARG A 676 52.84 -22.12 -18.35
N LEU A 677 53.35 -20.96 -18.76
CA LEU A 677 53.84 -19.90 -17.86
C LEU A 677 53.15 -18.59 -18.20
N ASP A 678 52.35 -18.17 -17.24
CA ASP A 678 52.20 -16.87 -16.61
C ASP A 678 52.07 -15.53 -17.36
N LEU A 679 51.23 -14.71 -16.73
CA LEU A 679 50.93 -13.31 -16.94
C LEU A 679 52.04 -12.38 -16.41
N ASN A 680 51.99 -11.13 -16.88
CA ASN A 680 52.84 -9.94 -16.64
C ASN A 680 53.90 -9.74 -17.75
N GLU A 681 54.13 -8.58 -18.36
CA GLU A 681 53.69 -7.20 -18.15
C GLU A 681 54.11 -6.36 -19.38
N LEU A 682 53.58 -5.13 -19.48
CA LEU A 682 54.19 -3.91 -20.07
C LEU A 682 54.28 -3.67 -21.61
N GLU A 683 53.48 -2.68 -22.01
CA GLU A 683 53.79 -1.47 -22.79
C GLU A 683 54.21 -1.49 -24.29
N ARG A 684 53.67 -0.45 -24.97
CA ARG A 684 54.24 0.37 -26.08
C ARG A 684 54.03 -0.05 -27.55
N LEU A 685 53.19 0.70 -28.28
CA LEU A 685 53.60 1.81 -29.18
C LEU A 685 52.51 2.19 -30.22
N PHE A 686 52.38 3.51 -30.43
CA PHE A 686 51.67 4.25 -31.48
C PHE A 686 52.03 3.80 -32.93
N PRO A 687 51.19 4.07 -33.97
CA PRO A 687 51.20 5.39 -34.63
C PRO A 687 49.90 5.90 -35.29
N ALA A 688 49.92 7.24 -35.48
CA ALA A 688 49.47 8.04 -36.62
C ALA A 688 47.97 8.42 -36.81
N ARG A 689 47.72 9.74 -36.68
CA ARG A 689 46.74 10.52 -37.45
C ARG A 689 47.21 10.70 -38.90
N PRO A 690 46.31 11.04 -39.83
CA PRO A 690 46.15 12.44 -40.31
C PRO A 690 44.64 12.77 -40.49
N ALA A 691 44.15 13.94 -40.87
CA ALA A 691 44.49 15.36 -40.84
C ALA A 691 43.14 16.09 -41.11
N ARG A 692 43.01 17.34 -40.67
CA ARG A 692 41.87 18.24 -40.92
C ARG A 692 41.90 18.76 -42.37
N GLU A 693 40.71 19.01 -42.93
CA GLU A 693 40.45 20.09 -43.88
C GLU A 693 39.10 20.77 -43.56
N GLN A 694 39.02 22.05 -43.93
CA GLN A 694 38.08 23.11 -43.53
C GLN A 694 36.82 23.20 -44.42
N GLN A 695 35.84 24.02 -43.96
CA GLN A 695 34.76 24.72 -44.70
C GLN A 695 33.63 23.79 -45.23
N ASP A 696 32.34 24.06 -45.06
CA ASP A 696 31.52 25.24 -44.70
C ASP A 696 30.37 24.84 -43.76
#